data_AF-A0A954DEL6-F1
#
_entry.id   AF-A0A954DEL6-F1
#
_cell.length_a   1.000
_cell.length_b   1.000
_cell.length_c   1.000
_cell.angle_alpha   90.00
_cell.angle_beta   90.00
_cell.angle_gamma   90.00
#
_symmetry.space_group_name_H-M   'P 1'
#
loop_
_entity.id
_entity.type
_entity.pdbx_description
1 polymer ?
#
loop_
_entity_poly.entity_id
_entity_poly.type
_entity_poly.pdbx_seq_one_letter_code
_entity_poly.pdbx_strand_id
1 'polypeptide(L)'
;MNSRVTSCMSAALRLACANTLICVASLMATDYYVDGASGTDVPNGGTQSQPWKSVDYALTRIPVPTSGRHRVLIRGNQTYVLTSTITLRRGIDLVGDGAIRPTFVAPSTGVAFRVDSAADADHGLRSLVVKQGSVAVQSGSTSIQVFALRLAIEDCSFEGQSKASLDLDSSGYFPSDVRVASCDFENAPAGLRVTAESRPMRLTVGGCNFSQAPCAFVSRQSYGLGVVTFNVAVEDCRFVGCKSAGLDVYTASMSSRQELRMDVRRCAFRHNLIGMKASLAVDGRLAVDQSTFVGHDKAMQVSSVGSLWQDVRQSFEFTHNVIQRALGAGISFVSGSRVPALGVYTRSNLISYCGIGVDVEIGAGATGTVASHGDVVRNNIVAAMSVVGQSRTCPVTISNSILAGSHTGLHAGGTSPTHVEFSTIADCPAYPLNLGSQSVTLDHCVLDNPYLPEVSGGAGLSVRYTCSRTTQFVGTGNMLADPQLVRPYYKLGAGSPCIDAGDPAATGTTDYEGHVRVFGPRVDLGADEVLPGTGWRFGAPMPVARNGFHPQMGTSVGGVRIGQTMNSVMFGGVDSAQNASLGAVLMLGASDGLQFEDIDAVMPGGQLYFTPIAFTSLLPVSNTGVCIARIQIPMQNALVGSTFAAQWLCLTPGSSALGAMVTDGLRFTIGQ
;
A
#
# COMPACT_ATOMS: atom_id res chain seq x y z
N MET A 1 -35.94 0.57 0.78
CA MET A 1 -35.75 -0.90 0.71
C MET A 1 -35.38 -1.41 -0.69
N ASN A 2 -35.78 -0.76 -1.80
CA ASN A 2 -35.43 -1.21 -3.17
C ASN A 2 -34.00 -0.87 -3.69
N SER A 3 -33.17 -0.15 -2.94
CA SER A 3 -31.82 0.25 -3.39
C SER A 3 -30.67 -0.60 -2.82
N ARG A 4 -30.94 -1.52 -1.88
CA ARG A 4 -29.91 -2.32 -1.18
C ARG A 4 -29.76 -3.76 -1.67
N VAL A 5 -30.78 -4.32 -2.33
CA VAL A 5 -30.65 -5.60 -3.07
C VAL A 5 -29.75 -5.43 -4.30
N THR A 6 -29.60 -4.19 -4.79
CA THR A 6 -28.84 -3.84 -6.00
C THR A 6 -27.32 -3.89 -5.84
N SER A 7 -26.74 -3.72 -4.64
CA SER A 7 -25.27 -3.72 -4.46
C SER A 7 -24.68 -5.13 -4.30
N CYS A 8 -25.36 -6.03 -3.60
CA CYS A 8 -24.96 -7.44 -3.54
C CYS A 8 -25.22 -8.16 -4.88
N MET A 9 -26.28 -7.79 -5.60
CA MET A 9 -26.40 -8.18 -7.02
C MET A 9 -25.28 -7.57 -7.85
N SER A 10 -24.80 -6.34 -7.62
CA SER A 10 -23.73 -5.72 -8.43
C SER A 10 -22.38 -6.45 -8.37
N ALA A 11 -21.97 -7.06 -7.25
CA ALA A 11 -20.71 -7.82 -7.19
C ALA A 11 -20.81 -9.19 -7.91
N ALA A 12 -21.91 -9.92 -7.68
CA ALA A 12 -22.19 -11.17 -8.38
C ALA A 12 -22.53 -10.96 -9.87
N LEU A 13 -23.19 -9.85 -10.19
CA LEU A 13 -23.51 -9.41 -11.56
C LEU A 13 -22.30 -8.76 -12.23
N ARG A 14 -21.28 -8.25 -11.52
CA ARG A 14 -19.98 -7.88 -12.13
C ARG A 14 -19.18 -9.12 -12.50
N LEU A 15 -19.25 -10.18 -11.70
CA LEU A 15 -18.63 -11.47 -12.04
C LEU A 15 -19.39 -12.17 -13.19
N ALA A 16 -20.73 -12.09 -13.21
CA ALA A 16 -21.55 -12.62 -14.29
C ALA A 16 -21.51 -11.75 -15.57
N CYS A 17 -21.59 -10.41 -15.48
CA CYS A 17 -21.46 -9.52 -16.64
C CYS A 17 -20.02 -9.43 -17.15
N ALA A 18 -18.97 -9.66 -16.35
CA ALA A 18 -17.63 -9.85 -16.89
C ALA A 18 -17.61 -11.07 -17.82
N ASN A 19 -18.24 -12.17 -17.43
CA ASN A 19 -18.36 -13.35 -18.28
C ASN A 19 -19.30 -13.15 -19.50
N THR A 20 -20.38 -12.36 -19.37
CA THR A 20 -21.31 -12.12 -20.49
C THR A 20 -20.84 -11.02 -21.45
N LEU A 21 -20.07 -10.03 -20.99
CA LEU A 21 -19.51 -8.95 -21.83
C LEU A 21 -18.24 -9.41 -22.58
N ILE A 22 -17.52 -10.42 -22.07
CA ILE A 22 -16.45 -11.12 -22.80
C ILE A 22 -16.99 -11.80 -24.08
N CYS A 23 -18.25 -12.23 -24.10
CA CYS A 23 -18.82 -12.87 -25.28
C CYS A 23 -19.09 -11.92 -26.47
N VAL A 24 -19.24 -10.61 -26.25
CA VAL A 24 -19.60 -9.67 -27.34
C VAL A 24 -18.38 -8.91 -27.88
N ALA A 25 -17.32 -8.72 -27.09
CA ALA A 25 -16.07 -8.12 -27.56
C ALA A 25 -15.15 -9.10 -28.31
N SER A 26 -15.41 -10.41 -28.22
CA SER A 26 -14.62 -11.45 -28.89
C SER A 26 -14.87 -11.55 -30.41
N LEU A 27 -15.78 -10.76 -30.97
CA LEU A 27 -16.26 -10.94 -32.34
C LEU A 27 -15.31 -10.43 -33.45
N MET A 28 -14.13 -9.88 -33.13
CA MET A 28 -13.19 -9.35 -34.13
C MET A 28 -11.71 -9.72 -33.90
N ALA A 29 -11.37 -10.47 -32.84
CA ALA A 29 -9.99 -10.91 -32.61
C ALA A 29 -9.75 -12.27 -33.27
N THR A 30 -8.93 -12.32 -34.31
CA THR A 30 -8.44 -13.59 -34.85
C THR A 30 -7.47 -14.23 -33.86
N ASP A 31 -7.77 -15.47 -33.45
CA ASP A 31 -6.91 -16.27 -32.59
C ASP A 31 -5.98 -17.14 -33.43
N TYR A 32 -4.70 -17.08 -33.10
CA TYR A 32 -3.64 -17.94 -33.63
C TYR A 32 -3.09 -18.82 -32.53
N TYR A 33 -2.58 -20.00 -32.88
CA TYR A 33 -2.16 -20.99 -31.90
C TYR A 33 -0.69 -21.38 -32.09
N VAL A 34 0.04 -21.41 -30.97
CA VAL A 34 1.41 -21.92 -30.88
C VAL A 34 1.44 -23.05 -29.85
N ASP A 35 2.07 -24.17 -30.20
CA ASP A 35 2.29 -25.32 -29.34
C ASP A 35 3.70 -25.87 -29.59
N GLY A 36 4.60 -25.70 -28.61
CA GLY A 36 5.99 -26.12 -28.75
C GLY A 36 6.19 -27.64 -28.88
N ALA A 37 5.22 -28.44 -28.41
CA ALA A 37 5.31 -29.89 -28.42
C ALA A 37 4.73 -30.50 -29.71
N SER A 38 3.51 -30.10 -30.10
CA SER A 38 2.82 -30.70 -31.25
C SER A 38 2.79 -29.82 -32.49
N GLY A 39 3.21 -28.56 -32.39
CA GLY A 39 3.15 -27.61 -33.50
C GLY A 39 4.19 -27.86 -34.59
N THR A 40 3.95 -27.29 -35.77
CA THR A 40 4.89 -27.29 -36.91
C THR A 40 4.90 -25.94 -37.61
N ASP A 41 6.09 -25.41 -37.92
CA ASP A 41 6.28 -24.09 -38.53
C ASP A 41 6.06 -24.11 -40.06
N VAL A 42 4.81 -24.34 -40.48
CA VAL A 42 4.39 -24.32 -41.90
C VAL A 42 3.49 -23.12 -42.22
N PRO A 43 3.51 -22.59 -43.46
CA PRO A 43 2.82 -21.34 -43.81
C PRO A 43 1.32 -21.32 -43.56
N ASN A 44 0.64 -22.47 -43.71
CA ASN A 44 -0.81 -22.61 -43.55
C ASN A 44 -1.23 -23.09 -42.14
N GLY A 45 -0.31 -23.07 -41.17
CA GLY A 45 -0.58 -23.42 -39.78
C GLY A 45 -1.22 -22.29 -38.96
N GLY A 46 -1.00 -22.30 -37.65
CA GLY A 46 -1.48 -21.27 -36.73
C GLY A 46 -2.94 -21.42 -36.31
N THR A 47 -3.61 -22.50 -36.73
CA THR A 47 -4.97 -22.85 -36.30
C THR A 47 -4.92 -23.75 -35.06
N GLN A 48 -6.06 -23.92 -34.38
CA GLN A 48 -6.11 -24.77 -33.19
C GLN A 48 -5.74 -26.23 -33.46
N SER A 49 -6.07 -26.76 -34.65
CA SER A 49 -5.77 -28.13 -35.07
C SER A 49 -4.37 -28.28 -35.70
N GLN A 50 -3.78 -27.18 -36.18
CA GLN A 50 -2.44 -27.14 -36.76
C GLN A 50 -1.65 -25.96 -36.18
N PRO A 51 -1.32 -25.99 -34.87
CA PRO A 51 -0.61 -24.88 -34.24
C PRO A 51 0.80 -24.76 -34.82
N TRP A 52 1.34 -23.54 -34.81
CA TRP A 52 2.78 -23.36 -35.08
C TRP A 52 3.63 -23.87 -33.93
N LYS A 53 4.89 -24.21 -34.22
CA LYS A 53 5.82 -24.72 -33.21
C LYS A 53 6.48 -23.59 -32.43
N SER A 54 6.90 -22.53 -33.12
CA SER A 54 7.63 -21.43 -32.51
C SER A 54 6.85 -20.11 -32.53
N VAL A 55 7.06 -19.32 -31.48
CA VAL A 55 6.44 -17.99 -31.34
C VAL A 55 7.01 -17.01 -32.37
N ASP A 56 8.31 -17.09 -32.66
CA ASP A 56 8.96 -16.22 -33.66
C ASP A 56 8.37 -16.45 -35.05
N TYR A 57 8.18 -17.72 -35.46
CA TYR A 57 7.52 -18.05 -36.71
C TYR A 57 6.11 -17.47 -36.76
N ALA A 58 5.31 -17.65 -35.70
CA ALA A 58 3.96 -17.09 -35.62
C ALA A 58 3.94 -15.57 -35.84
N LEU A 59 4.80 -14.83 -35.15
CA LEU A 59 4.84 -13.36 -35.23
C LEU A 59 5.26 -12.85 -36.61
N THR A 60 6.08 -13.60 -37.37
CA THR A 60 6.42 -13.23 -38.76
C THR A 60 5.29 -13.53 -39.76
N ARG A 61 4.39 -14.46 -39.44
CA ARG A 61 3.30 -14.90 -40.35
C ARG A 61 1.97 -14.21 -40.10
N ILE A 62 1.71 -13.79 -38.86
CA ILE A 62 0.47 -13.09 -38.53
C ILE A 62 0.47 -11.73 -39.26
N PRO A 63 -0.57 -11.44 -40.07
CA PRO A 63 -0.71 -10.12 -40.69
C PRO A 63 -0.90 -9.06 -39.61
N VAL A 64 -0.41 -7.85 -39.86
CA VAL A 64 -0.69 -6.73 -38.95
C VAL A 64 -2.20 -6.46 -39.00
N PRO A 65 -2.91 -6.46 -37.86
CA PRO A 65 -4.34 -6.20 -37.86
C PRO A 65 -4.62 -4.80 -38.39
N THR A 66 -5.55 -4.69 -39.34
CA THR A 66 -6.01 -3.40 -39.87
C THR A 66 -6.94 -2.67 -38.90
N SER A 67 -7.58 -3.41 -37.99
CA SER A 67 -8.33 -2.91 -36.84
C SER A 67 -8.36 -3.97 -35.74
N GLY A 68 -8.51 -3.56 -34.48
CA GLY A 68 -8.59 -4.50 -33.35
C GLY A 68 -7.24 -5.11 -32.95
N ARG A 69 -7.29 -6.33 -32.40
CA ARG A 69 -6.13 -7.06 -31.87
C ARG A 69 -6.17 -8.52 -32.34
N HIS A 70 -5.02 -9.09 -32.62
CA HIS A 70 -4.85 -10.53 -32.78
C HIS A 70 -4.35 -11.14 -31.47
N ARG A 71 -4.80 -12.34 -31.15
CA ARG A 71 -4.31 -13.09 -29.99
C ARG A 71 -3.49 -14.29 -30.48
N VAL A 72 -2.33 -14.49 -29.87
CA VAL A 72 -1.53 -15.70 -30.06
C VAL A 72 -1.63 -16.49 -28.76
N LEU A 73 -2.39 -17.58 -28.82
CA LEU A 73 -2.62 -18.52 -27.74
C LEU A 73 -1.47 -19.53 -27.71
N ILE A 74 -0.69 -19.48 -26.65
CA ILE A 74 0.50 -20.33 -26.45
C ILE A 74 0.10 -21.47 -25.52
N ARG A 75 0.04 -22.69 -26.06
CA ARG A 75 -0.52 -23.85 -25.38
C ARG A 75 0.54 -24.67 -24.64
N GLY A 76 0.10 -25.25 -23.53
CA GLY A 76 0.84 -26.28 -22.79
C GLY A 76 1.95 -25.73 -21.90
N ASN A 77 2.48 -26.61 -21.05
CA ASN A 77 3.56 -26.30 -20.09
C ASN A 77 4.95 -26.36 -20.75
N GLN A 78 5.10 -25.74 -21.91
CA GLN A 78 6.33 -25.81 -22.68
C GLN A 78 7.34 -24.76 -22.19
N THR A 79 8.62 -25.11 -22.29
CA THR A 79 9.74 -24.19 -22.07
C THR A 79 10.31 -23.78 -23.42
N TYR A 80 10.21 -22.49 -23.74
CA TYR A 80 10.76 -21.88 -24.94
C TYR A 80 12.10 -21.23 -24.60
N VAL A 81 13.20 -21.87 -25.00
CA VAL A 81 14.55 -21.31 -24.85
C VAL A 81 14.80 -20.36 -26.02
N LEU A 82 14.93 -19.06 -25.71
CA LEU A 82 15.06 -18.02 -26.72
C LEU A 82 16.52 -17.88 -27.15
N THR A 83 16.76 -17.99 -28.46
CA THR A 83 18.07 -17.71 -29.07
C THR A 83 18.26 -16.23 -29.40
N SER A 84 17.15 -15.48 -29.50
CA SER A 84 17.10 -14.05 -29.80
C SER A 84 15.88 -13.40 -29.13
N THR A 85 15.88 -12.07 -29.07
CA THR A 85 14.74 -11.30 -28.56
C THR A 85 13.52 -11.46 -29.47
N ILE A 86 12.35 -11.70 -28.86
CA ILE A 86 11.06 -11.69 -29.55
C ILE A 86 10.59 -10.24 -29.67
N THR A 87 10.33 -9.77 -30.89
CA THR A 87 9.75 -8.44 -31.12
C THR A 87 8.23 -8.53 -31.23
N LEU A 88 7.51 -7.93 -30.28
CA LEU A 88 6.06 -7.85 -30.28
C LEU A 88 5.59 -6.84 -31.32
N ARG A 89 4.92 -7.33 -32.36
CA ARG A 89 4.40 -6.50 -33.45
C ARG A 89 3.08 -5.84 -33.07
N ARG A 90 2.75 -4.77 -33.80
CA ARG A 90 1.54 -3.96 -33.64
C ARG A 90 0.28 -4.82 -33.54
N GLY A 91 -0.51 -4.60 -32.49
CA GLY A 91 -1.85 -5.17 -32.33
C GLY A 91 -1.86 -6.65 -32.00
N ILE A 92 -0.75 -7.20 -31.52
CA ILE A 92 -0.64 -8.62 -31.13
C ILE A 92 -0.57 -8.75 -29.61
N ASP A 93 -1.42 -9.61 -29.07
CA ASP A 93 -1.39 -10.07 -27.69
C ASP A 93 -0.83 -11.50 -27.63
N LEU A 94 0.19 -11.74 -26.81
CA LEU A 94 0.63 -13.09 -26.46
C LEU A 94 -0.06 -13.53 -25.17
N VAL A 95 -0.72 -14.68 -25.21
CA VAL A 95 -1.58 -15.17 -24.12
C VAL A 95 -1.28 -16.64 -23.85
N GLY A 96 -0.83 -16.97 -22.64
CA GLY A 96 -0.78 -18.35 -22.17
C GLY A 96 -2.19 -18.91 -21.92
N ASP A 97 -2.35 -20.23 -21.85
CA ASP A 97 -3.69 -20.85 -21.74
C ASP A 97 -4.43 -20.62 -20.40
N GLY A 98 -3.82 -19.85 -19.49
CA GLY A 98 -4.39 -19.43 -18.20
C GLY A 98 -4.29 -20.49 -17.11
N ALA A 99 -4.54 -21.77 -17.41
CA ALA A 99 -4.35 -22.86 -16.45
C ALA A 99 -2.87 -23.23 -16.28
N ILE A 100 -2.12 -23.08 -17.36
CA ILE A 100 -0.69 -23.37 -17.42
C ILE A 100 0.01 -22.19 -18.10
N ARG A 101 0.97 -21.59 -17.39
CA ARG A 101 1.77 -20.47 -17.92
C ARG A 101 2.97 -21.03 -18.72
N PRO A 102 3.06 -20.84 -20.05
CA PRO A 102 4.24 -21.23 -20.80
C PRO A 102 5.47 -20.46 -20.30
N THR A 103 6.61 -21.14 -20.27
CA THR A 103 7.87 -20.57 -19.75
C THR A 103 8.78 -20.14 -20.88
N PHE A 104 9.25 -18.90 -20.83
CA PHE A 104 10.26 -18.35 -21.74
C PHE A 104 11.56 -18.19 -20.99
N VAL A 105 12.64 -18.78 -21.50
CA VAL A 105 13.98 -18.61 -20.94
C VAL A 105 14.75 -17.67 -21.86
N ALA A 106 15.02 -16.46 -21.37
CA ALA A 106 15.74 -15.45 -22.10
C ALA A 106 17.24 -15.79 -22.19
N PRO A 107 17.94 -15.37 -23.27
CA PRO A 107 19.39 -15.51 -23.33
C PRO A 107 20.06 -14.72 -22.19
N SER A 108 21.12 -15.28 -21.59
CA SER A 108 21.70 -14.81 -20.32
C SER A 108 22.01 -13.31 -20.23
N THR A 109 22.38 -12.67 -21.35
CA THR A 109 22.66 -11.24 -21.43
C THR A 109 21.63 -10.44 -22.24
N GLY A 110 20.62 -11.09 -22.81
CA GLY A 110 19.68 -10.45 -23.74
C GLY A 110 18.33 -10.08 -23.11
N VAL A 111 17.41 -9.73 -23.99
CA VAL A 111 16.03 -9.37 -23.67
C VAL A 111 15.09 -10.46 -24.18
N ALA A 112 14.09 -10.87 -23.40
CA ALA A 112 13.12 -11.87 -23.87
C ALA A 112 12.16 -11.26 -24.89
N PHE A 113 11.46 -10.18 -24.51
CA PHE A 113 10.48 -9.49 -25.33
C PHE A 113 10.85 -8.01 -25.51
N ARG A 114 10.74 -7.52 -26.75
CA ARG A 114 10.84 -6.11 -27.08
C ARG A 114 9.54 -5.64 -27.72
N VAL A 115 9.00 -4.53 -27.27
CA VAL A 115 7.82 -3.91 -27.91
C VAL A 115 8.31 -3.13 -29.13
N ASP A 116 7.76 -3.43 -30.32
CA ASP A 116 8.09 -2.73 -31.55
C ASP A 116 7.66 -1.25 -31.51
N SER A 117 8.38 -0.38 -32.21
CA SER A 117 8.17 1.08 -32.19
C SER A 117 7.12 1.58 -33.19
N ALA A 118 6.37 0.68 -33.83
CA ALA A 118 5.38 1.05 -34.85
C ALA A 118 4.19 1.82 -34.25
N ALA A 119 3.70 2.83 -34.98
CA ALA A 119 2.68 3.74 -34.50
C ALA A 119 1.28 3.16 -34.27
N ASP A 120 0.66 3.57 -33.15
CA ASP A 120 -0.75 3.37 -32.81
C ASP A 120 -1.21 1.90 -32.67
N ALA A 121 -0.56 1.15 -31.78
CA ALA A 121 -0.88 -0.22 -31.46
C ALA A 121 -1.09 -0.48 -29.95
N ASP A 122 -2.04 -1.34 -29.63
CA ASP A 122 -2.07 -1.93 -28.31
C ASP A 122 -1.28 -3.25 -28.32
N HIS A 123 -0.53 -3.52 -27.25
CA HIS A 123 0.21 -4.76 -27.04
C HIS A 123 -0.17 -5.41 -25.72
N GLY A 124 -0.12 -6.74 -25.69
CA GLY A 124 -0.52 -7.53 -24.53
C GLY A 124 0.42 -8.71 -24.27
N LEU A 125 0.81 -8.89 -23.01
CA LEU A 125 1.44 -10.12 -22.51
C LEU A 125 0.59 -10.64 -21.35
N ARG A 126 0.10 -11.88 -21.45
CA ARG A 126 -0.83 -12.44 -20.46
C ARG A 126 -0.49 -13.87 -20.09
N SER A 127 -0.50 -14.19 -18.79
CA SER A 127 -0.38 -15.56 -18.29
C SER A 127 0.91 -16.28 -18.74
N LEU A 128 2.05 -15.60 -18.69
CA LEU A 128 3.37 -16.13 -19.10
C LEU A 128 4.34 -16.22 -17.92
N VAL A 129 5.34 -17.08 -18.01
CA VAL A 129 6.52 -17.08 -17.12
C VAL A 129 7.74 -16.69 -17.93
N VAL A 130 8.56 -15.75 -17.45
CA VAL A 130 9.81 -15.36 -18.11
C VAL A 130 10.98 -15.48 -17.14
N LYS A 131 11.93 -16.33 -17.46
CA LYS A 131 13.10 -16.63 -16.63
C LYS A 131 14.38 -16.12 -17.25
N GLN A 132 15.32 -15.73 -16.38
CA GLN A 132 16.69 -15.36 -16.72
C GLN A 132 16.78 -14.14 -17.67
N GLY A 133 17.97 -13.92 -18.22
CA GLY A 133 18.31 -12.80 -19.10
C GLY A 133 18.63 -11.49 -18.38
N SER A 134 18.95 -10.46 -19.16
CA SER A 134 19.14 -9.11 -18.60
C SER A 134 17.80 -8.48 -18.28
N VAL A 135 16.86 -8.54 -19.22
CA VAL A 135 15.53 -7.93 -19.13
C VAL A 135 14.46 -8.86 -19.69
N ALA A 136 13.32 -9.02 -19.01
CA ALA A 136 12.24 -9.84 -19.56
C ALA A 136 11.46 -9.07 -20.63
N VAL A 137 11.04 -7.84 -20.36
CA VAL A 137 10.35 -6.98 -21.34
C VAL A 137 11.00 -5.61 -21.40
N GLN A 138 11.40 -5.18 -22.61
CA GLN A 138 11.97 -3.85 -22.84
C GLN A 138 11.11 -3.03 -23.79
N SER A 139 10.85 -1.75 -23.45
CA SER A 139 10.44 -0.73 -24.42
C SER A 139 11.59 0.23 -24.73
N GLY A 140 11.69 0.66 -25.99
CA GLY A 140 12.67 1.66 -26.43
C GLY A 140 14.04 1.06 -26.79
N SER A 141 14.48 1.27 -28.03
CA SER A 141 15.89 1.11 -28.44
C SER A 141 16.31 1.97 -29.64
N THR A 142 15.42 2.81 -30.18
CA THR A 142 15.66 3.64 -31.38
C THR A 142 14.86 4.96 -31.36
N SER A 143 15.41 6.02 -31.95
CA SER A 143 15.01 7.43 -31.85
C SER A 143 13.71 7.86 -32.59
N ILE A 144 12.77 6.94 -32.84
CA ILE A 144 11.56 7.24 -33.65
C ILE A 144 10.38 7.68 -32.77
N GLN A 145 9.71 8.76 -33.20
CA GLN A 145 8.60 9.42 -32.51
C GLN A 145 7.26 8.83 -32.93
N VAL A 146 6.44 8.44 -31.96
CA VAL A 146 5.15 7.81 -32.20
C VAL A 146 4.19 8.15 -31.07
N PHE A 147 2.92 8.31 -31.43
CA PHE A 147 1.81 8.66 -30.57
C PHE A 147 1.02 7.38 -30.16
N ALA A 148 0.48 7.38 -28.94
CA ALA A 148 -0.50 6.42 -28.40
C ALA A 148 -0.22 4.90 -28.54
N LEU A 149 0.63 4.31 -27.67
CA LEU A 149 0.59 2.86 -27.40
C LEU A 149 0.00 2.58 -26.01
N ARG A 150 -0.81 1.53 -25.94
CA ARG A 150 -1.18 0.87 -24.69
C ARG A 150 -0.41 -0.45 -24.54
N LEU A 151 0.28 -0.62 -23.43
CA LEU A 151 0.94 -1.89 -23.08
C LEU A 151 0.25 -2.50 -21.87
N ALA A 152 -0.30 -3.70 -22.02
CA ALA A 152 -0.90 -4.47 -20.92
C ALA A 152 -0.05 -5.71 -20.62
N ILE A 153 0.39 -5.84 -19.38
CA ILE A 153 1.10 -7.02 -18.87
C ILE A 153 0.29 -7.54 -17.68
N GLU A 154 -0.33 -8.71 -17.83
CA GLU A 154 -1.29 -9.22 -16.85
C GLU A 154 -1.00 -10.68 -16.50
N ASP A 155 -1.05 -11.06 -15.23
CA ASP A 155 -0.93 -12.47 -14.80
C ASP A 155 0.41 -13.14 -15.17
N CYS A 156 1.50 -12.36 -15.26
CA CYS A 156 2.82 -12.87 -15.64
C CYS A 156 3.73 -13.11 -14.43
N SER A 157 4.65 -14.08 -14.53
CA SER A 157 5.76 -14.27 -13.57
C SER A 157 7.09 -13.92 -14.22
N PHE A 158 7.95 -13.20 -13.52
CA PHE A 158 9.28 -12.82 -13.97
C PHE A 158 10.33 -13.23 -12.94
N GLU A 159 11.26 -14.09 -13.33
CA GLU A 159 12.19 -14.74 -12.39
C GLU A 159 13.66 -14.63 -12.84
N GLY A 160 14.52 -14.10 -11.97
CA GLY A 160 15.98 -14.23 -12.13
C GLY A 160 16.60 -13.35 -13.22
N GLN A 161 15.99 -12.21 -13.56
CA GLN A 161 16.61 -11.25 -14.48
C GLN A 161 17.83 -10.58 -13.83
N SER A 162 18.92 -10.40 -14.58
CA SER A 162 20.14 -9.80 -14.03
C SER A 162 20.14 -8.28 -13.96
N LYS A 163 19.15 -7.58 -14.57
CA LYS A 163 19.00 -6.12 -14.47
C LYS A 163 17.59 -5.69 -14.03
N ALA A 164 16.57 -6.00 -14.83
CA ALA A 164 15.19 -5.61 -14.55
C ALA A 164 14.21 -6.64 -15.13
N SER A 165 13.08 -6.93 -14.49
CA SER A 165 12.06 -7.76 -15.16
C SER A 165 11.37 -6.97 -16.28
N LEU A 166 10.85 -5.78 -15.98
CA LEU A 166 10.28 -4.86 -16.96
C LEU A 166 11.14 -3.60 -17.01
N ASP A 167 11.62 -3.21 -18.19
CA ASP A 167 12.39 -1.98 -18.39
C ASP A 167 11.69 -1.11 -19.44
N LEU A 168 10.96 -0.11 -18.96
CA LEU A 168 10.26 0.86 -19.78
C LEU A 168 11.15 2.09 -19.94
N ASP A 169 11.96 2.11 -21.00
CA ASP A 169 12.86 3.23 -21.29
C ASP A 169 12.30 4.11 -22.43
N SER A 170 12.47 5.41 -22.27
CA SER A 170 12.00 6.48 -23.17
C SER A 170 13.08 7.05 -24.08
N SER A 171 14.30 6.52 -24.05
CA SER A 171 15.38 6.85 -24.99
C SER A 171 15.00 6.64 -26.49
N GLY A 172 13.76 6.20 -26.75
CA GLY A 172 13.08 6.31 -28.03
C GLY A 172 11.54 6.32 -27.93
N TYR A 173 10.95 5.14 -28.13
CA TYR A 173 9.51 4.91 -28.06
C TYR A 173 9.05 4.77 -26.60
N PHE A 174 8.04 5.53 -26.18
CA PHE A 174 7.48 5.44 -24.82
C PHE A 174 5.96 5.25 -24.84
N PRO A 175 5.43 4.17 -24.23
CA PRO A 175 3.99 3.95 -24.15
C PRO A 175 3.32 5.03 -23.31
N SER A 176 2.22 5.58 -23.81
CA SER A 176 1.46 6.62 -23.11
C SER A 176 0.59 6.05 -21.99
N ASP A 177 0.23 4.77 -22.06
CA ASP A 177 -0.62 4.09 -21.09
C ASP A 177 -0.11 2.66 -20.87
N VAL A 178 0.43 2.39 -19.69
CA VAL A 178 0.96 1.07 -19.31
C VAL A 178 0.18 0.53 -18.14
N ARG A 179 -0.28 -0.71 -18.28
CA ARG A 179 -0.92 -1.46 -17.22
C ARG A 179 -0.11 -2.71 -16.91
N VAL A 180 0.27 -2.86 -15.65
CA VAL A 180 0.89 -4.07 -15.10
C VAL A 180 -0.02 -4.59 -14.00
N ALA A 181 -0.59 -5.78 -14.14
CA ALA A 181 -1.55 -6.29 -13.18
C ALA A 181 -1.33 -7.76 -12.80
N SER A 182 -1.50 -8.10 -11.53
CA SER A 182 -1.44 -9.48 -11.04
C SER A 182 -0.16 -10.21 -11.44
N CYS A 183 0.97 -9.50 -11.49
CA CYS A 183 2.26 -10.06 -11.88
C CYS A 183 3.14 -10.38 -10.67
N ASP A 184 3.96 -11.42 -10.80
CA ASP A 184 4.97 -11.81 -9.83
C ASP A 184 6.36 -11.41 -10.35
N PHE A 185 7.16 -10.78 -9.50
CA PHE A 185 8.52 -10.35 -9.79
C PHE A 185 9.48 -10.91 -8.73
N GLU A 186 10.41 -11.76 -9.14
CA GLU A 186 11.30 -12.48 -8.24
C GLU A 186 12.76 -12.46 -8.71
N ASN A 187 13.69 -12.25 -7.78
CA ASN A 187 15.14 -12.36 -7.98
C ASN A 187 15.71 -11.50 -9.14
N ALA A 188 15.16 -10.30 -9.36
CA ALA A 188 15.70 -9.29 -10.26
C ALA A 188 16.16 -8.04 -9.49
N PRO A 189 17.23 -7.33 -9.88
CA PRO A 189 17.61 -6.08 -9.20
C PRO A 189 16.49 -5.02 -9.22
N ALA A 190 15.73 -4.93 -10.33
CA ALA A 190 14.52 -4.13 -10.45
C ALA A 190 13.36 -4.97 -11.00
N GLY A 191 12.15 -4.81 -10.47
CA GLY A 191 10.99 -5.57 -10.92
C GLY A 191 10.35 -4.85 -12.09
N LEU A 192 9.97 -3.60 -11.82
CA LEU A 192 9.56 -2.66 -12.84
C LEU A 192 10.50 -1.46 -12.78
N ARG A 193 11.23 -1.23 -13.87
CA ARG A 193 12.01 -0.03 -14.12
C ARG A 193 11.25 0.82 -15.13
N VAL A 194 11.07 2.09 -14.82
CA VAL A 194 10.53 3.08 -15.76
C VAL A 194 11.50 4.24 -15.83
N THR A 195 11.84 4.69 -17.04
CA THR A 195 12.73 5.82 -17.32
C THR A 195 12.09 6.72 -18.37
N ALA A 196 11.55 7.88 -17.96
CA ALA A 196 10.76 8.77 -18.82
C ALA A 196 11.40 10.16 -19.02
N GLU A 197 11.80 10.52 -20.25
CA GLU A 197 12.55 11.74 -20.53
C GLU A 197 11.66 12.91 -20.96
N SER A 198 10.62 12.70 -21.77
CA SER A 198 9.96 13.81 -22.47
C SER A 198 8.47 13.65 -22.80
N ARG A 199 7.79 12.58 -22.33
CA ARG A 199 6.41 12.30 -22.76
C ARG A 199 5.45 12.03 -21.61
N PRO A 200 4.17 12.45 -21.74
CA PRO A 200 3.16 12.08 -20.78
C PRO A 200 2.99 10.58 -20.72
N MET A 201 2.85 10.05 -19.51
CA MET A 201 2.64 8.62 -19.27
C MET A 201 1.59 8.44 -18.20
N ARG A 202 0.71 7.47 -18.42
CA ARG A 202 -0.08 6.84 -17.38
C ARG A 202 0.50 5.45 -17.11
N LEU A 203 0.87 5.18 -15.88
CA LEU A 203 1.30 3.87 -15.42
C LEU A 203 0.36 3.40 -14.32
N THR A 204 -0.22 2.22 -14.47
CA THR A 204 -1.03 1.57 -13.43
C THR A 204 -0.41 0.22 -13.10
N VAL A 205 -0.02 0.02 -11.84
CA VAL A 205 0.50 -1.24 -11.30
C VAL A 205 -0.47 -1.75 -10.25
N GLY A 206 -1.10 -2.91 -10.45
CA GLY A 206 -2.21 -3.36 -9.62
C GLY A 206 -2.10 -4.83 -9.20
N GLY A 207 -2.19 -5.16 -7.91
CA GLY A 207 -2.26 -6.56 -7.47
C GLY A 207 -0.97 -7.36 -7.70
N CYS A 208 0.18 -6.69 -7.85
CA CYS A 208 1.45 -7.33 -8.16
C CYS A 208 2.23 -7.71 -6.88
N ASN A 209 3.08 -8.73 -6.98
CA ASN A 209 3.95 -9.19 -5.91
C ASN A 209 5.43 -9.03 -6.31
N PHE A 210 6.21 -8.35 -5.48
CA PHE A 210 7.64 -8.11 -5.65
C PHE A 210 8.38 -8.77 -4.49
N SER A 211 9.20 -9.79 -4.75
CA SER A 211 9.89 -10.55 -3.71
C SER A 211 11.38 -10.83 -3.97
N GLN A 212 12.19 -10.77 -2.90
CA GLN A 212 13.61 -11.20 -2.85
C GLN A 212 14.59 -10.44 -3.79
N ALA A 213 14.58 -9.11 -3.76
CA ALA A 213 15.00 -8.28 -4.90
C ALA A 213 14.16 -8.69 -6.11
N PRO A 214 13.03 -8.01 -6.30
CA PRO A 214 13.16 -6.69 -6.92
C PRO A 214 12.60 -5.53 -6.13
N CYS A 215 13.13 -4.36 -6.45
CA CYS A 215 12.55 -3.07 -6.11
C CYS A 215 11.65 -2.64 -7.28
N ALA A 216 10.46 -2.09 -7.03
CA ALA A 216 9.79 -1.30 -8.06
C ALA A 216 10.51 0.06 -8.13
N PHE A 217 11.11 0.34 -9.27
CA PHE A 217 11.95 1.50 -9.48
C PHE A 217 11.34 2.37 -10.58
N VAL A 218 10.79 3.50 -10.20
CA VAL A 218 10.27 4.48 -11.14
C VAL A 218 11.25 5.65 -11.14
N SER A 219 12.19 5.65 -12.08
CA SER A 219 13.15 6.74 -12.22
C SER A 219 12.76 7.67 -13.34
N ARG A 220 12.98 8.94 -13.11
CA ARG A 220 12.87 9.96 -14.14
C ARG A 220 14.19 10.68 -14.27
N GLN A 221 14.85 10.45 -15.40
CA GLN A 221 15.92 11.30 -15.90
C GLN A 221 15.31 12.12 -17.05
N SER A 222 15.43 13.44 -17.03
CA SER A 222 14.96 14.30 -18.14
C SER A 222 16.07 15.28 -18.50
N TYR A 223 16.52 15.29 -19.76
CA TYR A 223 17.42 16.29 -20.33
C TYR A 223 16.74 17.18 -21.41
N GLY A 224 15.40 17.27 -21.43
CA GLY A 224 14.65 17.89 -22.53
C GLY A 224 13.68 19.04 -22.18
N LEU A 225 13.44 19.92 -23.16
CA LEU A 225 12.47 21.02 -23.14
C LEU A 225 11.06 20.52 -23.54
N GLY A 226 10.09 20.52 -22.62
CA GLY A 226 8.69 20.20 -22.91
C GLY A 226 7.82 20.06 -21.65
N VAL A 227 6.50 20.28 -21.76
CA VAL A 227 5.55 20.02 -20.66
C VAL A 227 5.27 18.52 -20.58
N VAL A 228 5.53 17.89 -19.43
CA VAL A 228 5.35 16.45 -19.28
C VAL A 228 4.59 16.10 -18.01
N THR A 229 3.46 15.39 -18.17
CA THR A 229 2.63 14.86 -17.08
C THR A 229 2.88 13.37 -16.87
N PHE A 230 3.34 12.98 -15.70
CA PHE A 230 3.60 11.59 -15.34
C PHE A 230 2.64 11.16 -14.24
N ASN A 231 1.70 10.28 -14.57
CA ASN A 231 0.65 9.79 -13.67
C ASN A 231 0.92 8.32 -13.33
N VAL A 232 1.30 8.04 -12.10
CA VAL A 232 1.58 6.68 -11.61
C VAL A 232 0.56 6.31 -10.55
N ALA A 233 -0.09 5.15 -10.72
CA ALA A 233 -0.93 4.53 -9.71
C ALA A 233 -0.35 3.16 -9.36
N VAL A 234 -0.07 2.92 -8.07
CA VAL A 234 0.36 1.61 -7.53
C VAL A 234 -0.66 1.16 -6.50
N GLU A 235 -1.35 0.06 -6.77
CA GLU A 235 -2.53 -0.35 -6.00
C GLU A 235 -2.44 -1.82 -5.63
N ASP A 236 -2.82 -2.16 -4.40
CA ASP A 236 -2.99 -3.55 -3.97
C ASP A 236 -1.72 -4.41 -4.19
N CYS A 237 -0.54 -3.79 -4.17
CA CYS A 237 0.73 -4.45 -4.43
C CYS A 237 1.43 -4.89 -3.15
N ARG A 238 2.25 -5.94 -3.25
CA ARG A 238 3.04 -6.48 -2.14
C ARG A 238 4.53 -6.41 -2.46
N PHE A 239 5.32 -5.90 -1.52
CA PHE A 239 6.77 -5.75 -1.60
C PHE A 239 7.41 -6.45 -0.39
N VAL A 240 8.18 -7.51 -0.62
CA VAL A 240 8.75 -8.34 0.45
C VAL A 240 10.24 -8.61 0.22
N GLY A 241 11.09 -8.25 1.18
CA GLY A 241 12.50 -8.57 1.07
C GLY A 241 13.20 -7.82 -0.06
N CYS A 242 12.74 -6.60 -0.38
CA CYS A 242 13.41 -5.74 -1.35
C CYS A 242 14.75 -5.28 -0.75
N LYS A 243 15.82 -5.33 -1.54
CA LYS A 243 17.18 -5.05 -1.06
C LYS A 243 17.50 -3.56 -0.89
N SER A 244 16.80 -2.69 -1.61
CA SER A 244 17.02 -1.23 -1.55
C SER A 244 15.76 -0.49 -1.08
N ALA A 245 14.74 -0.42 -1.91
CA ALA A 245 13.43 0.12 -1.57
C ALA A 245 12.32 -0.78 -2.14
N GLY A 246 11.15 -0.80 -1.49
CA GLY A 246 9.99 -1.44 -2.11
C GLY A 246 9.55 -0.65 -3.35
N LEU A 247 9.45 0.67 -3.17
CA LEU A 247 9.09 1.62 -4.22
C LEU A 247 10.00 2.85 -4.15
N ASP A 248 10.76 3.09 -5.20
CA ASP A 248 11.65 4.24 -5.32
C ASP A 248 11.22 5.13 -6.47
N VAL A 249 10.98 6.40 -6.18
CA VAL A 249 10.68 7.43 -7.17
C VAL A 249 11.75 8.51 -7.11
N TYR A 250 12.51 8.57 -8.20
CA TYR A 250 13.59 9.53 -8.32
C TYR A 250 13.33 10.47 -9.48
N THR A 251 13.50 11.78 -9.25
CA THR A 251 13.45 12.78 -10.32
C THR A 251 14.74 13.59 -10.38
N ALA A 252 15.46 13.51 -11.50
CA ALA A 252 16.68 14.28 -11.74
C ALA A 252 16.39 15.72 -12.22
N SER A 253 17.41 16.58 -12.16
CA SER A 253 17.40 18.01 -12.55
C SER A 253 16.63 18.29 -13.84
N MET A 254 15.67 19.22 -13.77
CA MET A 254 14.72 19.52 -14.85
C MET A 254 14.88 20.95 -15.36
N SER A 255 14.82 21.12 -16.67
CA SER A 255 14.84 22.42 -17.34
C SER A 255 13.48 22.88 -17.89
N SER A 256 12.39 22.16 -17.57
CA SER A 256 11.07 22.35 -18.18
C SER A 256 9.91 22.16 -17.19
N ARG A 257 8.73 22.71 -17.54
CA ARG A 257 7.45 22.57 -16.82
C ARG A 257 7.06 21.10 -16.70
N GLN A 258 6.82 20.59 -15.50
CA GLN A 258 6.48 19.17 -15.32
C GLN A 258 5.42 18.99 -14.23
N GLU A 259 4.58 17.97 -14.43
CA GLU A 259 3.62 17.50 -13.44
C GLU A 259 3.91 16.03 -13.15
N LEU A 260 4.25 15.71 -11.90
CA LEU A 260 4.37 14.34 -11.43
C LEU A 260 3.23 14.10 -10.44
N ARG A 261 2.36 13.14 -10.74
CA ARG A 261 1.34 12.66 -9.82
C ARG A 261 1.55 11.18 -9.55
N MET A 262 1.63 10.85 -8.27
CA MET A 262 1.73 9.48 -7.81
C MET A 262 0.67 9.18 -6.77
N ASP A 263 -0.03 8.08 -6.93
CA ASP A 263 -0.99 7.51 -5.98
C ASP A 263 -0.55 6.09 -5.63
N VAL A 264 -0.26 5.85 -4.35
CA VAL A 264 0.08 4.53 -3.82
C VAL A 264 -0.91 4.15 -2.74
N ARG A 265 -1.71 3.13 -3.01
CA ARG A 265 -2.80 2.74 -2.11
C ARG A 265 -2.92 1.26 -1.87
N ARG A 266 -3.30 0.90 -0.64
CA ARG A 266 -3.54 -0.50 -0.21
C ARG A 266 -2.35 -1.43 -0.47
N CYS A 267 -1.12 -0.90 -0.44
CA CYS A 267 0.09 -1.69 -0.66
C CYS A 267 0.70 -2.19 0.65
N ALA A 268 1.41 -3.31 0.60
CA ALA A 268 2.10 -3.90 1.74
C ALA A 268 3.62 -3.93 1.50
N PHE A 269 4.41 -3.38 2.42
CA PHE A 269 5.86 -3.33 2.38
C PHE A 269 6.44 -4.03 3.61
N ARG A 270 7.24 -5.10 3.44
CA ARG A 270 7.74 -5.91 4.56
C ARG A 270 9.19 -6.34 4.39
N HIS A 271 9.93 -6.34 5.50
CA HIS A 271 11.27 -6.94 5.59
C HIS A 271 12.27 -6.36 4.58
N ASN A 272 12.23 -5.06 4.35
CA ASN A 272 13.18 -4.41 3.45
C ASN A 272 14.48 -4.15 4.24
N LEU A 273 15.53 -4.89 3.88
CA LEU A 273 16.49 -5.44 4.84
C LEU A 273 17.75 -4.60 5.12
N ILE A 274 18.13 -3.59 4.33
CA ILE A 274 19.43 -2.85 4.42
C ILE A 274 19.27 -1.48 3.69
N GLY A 275 19.96 -0.35 3.91
CA GLY A 275 21.02 0.20 4.81
C GLY A 275 22.16 1.06 4.11
N MET A 276 22.00 2.28 3.53
CA MET A 276 22.58 3.62 3.83
C MET A 276 21.89 4.83 3.10
N LYS A 277 22.13 6.06 3.61
CA LYS A 277 21.59 7.40 3.21
C LYS A 277 22.30 8.04 2.00
N ALA A 278 21.59 8.83 1.17
CA ALA A 278 22.17 9.98 0.46
C ALA A 278 21.14 11.05 0.05
N SER A 279 21.27 12.26 0.62
CA SER A 279 20.74 13.51 0.07
C SER A 279 21.78 14.05 -0.92
N LEU A 280 21.40 14.37 -2.15
CA LEU A 280 22.31 14.98 -3.14
C LEU A 280 22.13 16.50 -3.17
N ALA A 281 23.25 17.21 -2.99
CA ALA A 281 23.40 18.65 -3.18
C ALA A 281 23.69 18.97 -4.65
N VAL A 282 23.18 20.12 -5.11
CA VAL A 282 23.46 20.67 -6.44
C VAL A 282 24.70 21.55 -6.36
N ASP A 283 25.73 21.26 -7.15
CA ASP A 283 26.29 22.28 -8.05
C ASP A 283 26.91 21.67 -9.32
N GLY A 284 26.89 22.46 -10.39
CA GLY A 284 26.99 22.03 -11.78
C GLY A 284 28.34 21.47 -12.23
N ARG A 285 28.26 20.66 -13.31
CA ARG A 285 29.35 20.02 -14.05
C ARG A 285 30.10 18.93 -13.28
N LEU A 286 29.57 17.71 -13.32
CA LEU A 286 30.38 16.53 -13.57
C LEU A 286 29.45 15.42 -14.07
N ALA A 287 29.82 14.78 -15.19
CA ALA A 287 29.20 13.54 -15.61
C ALA A 287 29.52 12.48 -14.54
N VAL A 288 28.52 12.04 -13.78
CA VAL A 288 28.68 10.97 -12.79
C VAL A 288 28.04 9.71 -13.36
N ASP A 289 28.85 8.67 -13.39
CA ASP A 289 28.57 7.32 -13.86
C ASP A 289 27.38 6.69 -13.13
N GLN A 290 26.39 6.18 -13.88
CA GLN A 290 25.21 5.48 -13.35
C GLN A 290 25.54 4.25 -12.51
N SER A 291 26.79 3.77 -12.53
CA SER A 291 27.26 2.65 -11.71
C SER A 291 27.67 3.01 -10.27
N THR A 292 27.64 4.29 -9.87
CA THR A 292 28.05 4.73 -8.51
C THR A 292 26.93 5.37 -7.66
N PHE A 293 25.66 5.16 -8.02
CA PHE A 293 24.52 5.55 -7.17
C PHE A 293 24.35 4.58 -5.99
N VAL A 294 24.80 4.99 -4.80
CA VAL A 294 24.81 4.16 -3.59
C VAL A 294 24.14 4.90 -2.42
N GLY A 295 22.92 4.49 -2.09
CA GLY A 295 22.24 4.78 -0.81
C GLY A 295 20.70 4.70 -0.88
N HIS A 296 20.09 3.60 -0.42
CA HIS A 296 18.64 3.33 -0.48
C HIS A 296 18.17 2.51 0.74
N ASP A 297 17.41 3.12 1.69
CA ASP A 297 17.01 2.49 2.98
C ASP A 297 15.54 2.49 3.30
N LYS A 298 14.74 2.98 2.38
CA LYS A 298 13.39 3.38 2.67
C LYS A 298 12.46 2.32 2.08
N ALA A 299 11.39 1.94 2.78
CA ALA A 299 10.38 1.09 2.13
C ALA A 299 9.77 1.81 0.93
N MET A 300 9.60 3.12 1.07
CA MET A 300 9.19 4.02 0.01
C MET A 300 10.01 5.31 0.05
N GLN A 301 10.59 5.69 -1.09
CA GLN A 301 11.36 6.92 -1.23
C GLN A 301 10.85 7.75 -2.40
N VAL A 302 10.68 9.03 -2.16
CA VAL A 302 10.49 10.04 -3.19
C VAL A 302 11.57 11.08 -3.03
N SER A 303 12.41 11.26 -4.05
CA SER A 303 13.46 12.26 -4.04
C SER A 303 13.44 13.10 -5.30
N SER A 304 13.49 14.43 -5.12
CA SER A 304 13.72 15.39 -6.19
C SER A 304 15.04 16.11 -5.95
N VAL A 305 15.99 16.02 -6.90
CA VAL A 305 17.28 16.69 -6.76
C VAL A 305 17.60 17.52 -8.02
N GLY A 306 17.90 18.80 -7.84
CA GLY A 306 18.28 19.71 -8.94
C GLY A 306 17.89 21.16 -8.71
N SER A 307 18.56 22.09 -9.41
CA SER A 307 18.08 23.47 -9.51
C SER A 307 16.97 23.51 -10.57
N LEU A 308 15.72 23.52 -10.10
CA LEU A 308 14.57 23.54 -11.00
C LEU A 308 14.38 24.96 -11.54
N TRP A 309 14.35 25.08 -12.87
CA TRP A 309 13.98 26.31 -13.57
C TRP A 309 12.48 26.25 -13.89
N GLN A 310 11.69 27.00 -13.09
CA GLN A 310 10.28 27.38 -13.24
C GLN A 310 9.20 26.28 -13.48
N ASP A 311 8.18 26.27 -12.62
CA ASP A 311 6.88 25.56 -12.73
C ASP A 311 6.88 24.01 -12.73
N VAL A 312 7.50 23.38 -11.71
CA VAL A 312 7.32 21.94 -11.43
C VAL A 312 6.25 21.73 -10.36
N ARG A 313 5.24 20.91 -10.67
CA ARG A 313 4.20 20.44 -9.74
C ARG A 313 4.44 18.98 -9.41
N GLN A 314 4.52 18.65 -8.14
CA GLN A 314 4.64 17.27 -7.68
C GLN A 314 3.54 16.99 -6.67
N SER A 315 2.79 15.92 -6.86
CA SER A 315 1.73 15.47 -5.96
C SER A 315 1.90 13.98 -5.68
N PHE A 316 2.08 13.64 -4.41
CA PHE A 316 2.24 12.28 -3.93
C PHE A 316 1.15 11.98 -2.91
N GLU A 317 0.40 10.90 -3.13
CA GLU A 317 -0.65 10.45 -2.24
C GLU A 317 -0.37 8.99 -1.82
N PHE A 318 -0.35 8.75 -0.51
CA PHE A 318 -0.05 7.45 0.09
C PHE A 318 -1.20 7.07 1.02
N THR A 319 -2.05 6.12 0.62
CA THR A 319 -3.33 5.89 1.32
C THR A 319 -3.56 4.41 1.66
N HIS A 320 -3.85 4.10 2.92
CA HIS A 320 -4.12 2.72 3.40
C HIS A 320 -2.97 1.73 3.18
N ASN A 321 -1.72 2.16 3.26
CA ASN A 321 -0.58 1.25 3.12
C ASN A 321 -0.18 0.63 4.46
N VAL A 322 0.38 -0.59 4.40
CA VAL A 322 0.98 -1.28 5.56
C VAL A 322 2.47 -1.39 5.34
N ILE A 323 3.26 -0.68 6.14
CA ILE A 323 4.71 -0.62 6.03
C ILE A 323 5.34 -1.12 7.31
N GLN A 324 6.11 -2.20 7.22
CA GLN A 324 6.70 -2.85 8.39
C GLN A 324 8.15 -3.25 8.18
N ARG A 325 8.97 -3.06 9.22
CA ARG A 325 10.35 -3.57 9.27
C ARG A 325 11.21 -3.05 8.10
N ALA A 326 11.11 -1.75 7.81
CA ALA A 326 12.03 -1.07 6.91
C ALA A 326 13.21 -0.54 7.72
N LEU A 327 14.46 -0.83 7.34
CA LEU A 327 15.59 -0.36 8.15
C LEU A 327 15.70 1.16 8.25
N GLY A 328 15.39 1.91 7.20
CA GLY A 328 15.33 3.37 7.20
C GLY A 328 13.93 3.89 7.50
N ALA A 329 13.40 4.79 6.67
CA ALA A 329 12.03 5.28 6.87
C ALA A 329 11.00 4.34 6.24
N GLY A 330 9.81 4.27 6.83
CA GLY A 330 8.66 3.66 6.19
C GLY A 330 8.28 4.44 4.92
N ILE A 331 7.99 5.73 5.09
CA ILE A 331 7.80 6.69 3.99
C ILE A 331 8.88 7.76 4.12
N SER A 332 9.61 8.01 3.03
CA SER A 332 10.61 9.09 2.96
C SER A 332 10.33 10.00 1.80
N PHE A 333 10.23 11.29 2.09
CA PHE A 333 10.10 12.33 1.10
C PHE A 333 11.25 13.33 1.26
N VAL A 334 11.97 13.60 0.17
CA VAL A 334 13.07 14.57 0.14
C VAL A 334 12.88 15.51 -1.05
N SER A 335 12.60 16.79 -0.75
CA SER A 335 12.50 17.81 -1.79
C SER A 335 13.78 18.63 -1.94
N GLY A 336 14.07 19.01 -3.18
CA GLY A 336 15.11 19.97 -3.50
C GLY A 336 14.73 21.40 -3.07
N SER A 337 15.69 22.31 -3.14
CA SER A 337 15.54 23.70 -2.66
C SER A 337 14.61 24.58 -3.50
N ARG A 338 13.99 24.11 -4.59
CA ARG A 338 13.19 24.93 -5.52
C ARG A 338 11.99 24.19 -6.12
N VAL A 339 11.12 23.59 -5.31
CA VAL A 339 9.89 22.92 -5.78
C VAL A 339 8.68 23.86 -5.59
N PRO A 340 8.19 24.57 -6.62
CA PRO A 340 7.19 25.63 -6.45
C PRO A 340 5.77 25.15 -6.14
N ALA A 341 5.48 23.85 -6.26
CA ALA A 341 4.19 23.29 -5.92
C ALA A 341 4.34 21.82 -5.51
N LEU A 342 4.65 21.62 -4.23
CA LEU A 342 4.76 20.30 -3.63
C LEU A 342 3.44 19.93 -2.91
N GLY A 343 2.88 18.77 -3.23
CA GLY A 343 1.81 18.13 -2.47
C GLY A 343 2.28 16.76 -2.00
N VAL A 344 2.35 16.53 -0.70
CA VAL A 344 2.61 15.21 -0.12
C VAL A 344 1.50 14.91 0.86
N TYR A 345 0.76 13.84 0.62
CA TYR A 345 -0.40 13.44 1.40
C TYR A 345 -0.24 12.00 1.84
N THR A 346 -0.16 11.75 3.14
CA THR A 346 -0.23 10.41 3.72
C THR A 346 -1.56 10.27 4.44
N ARG A 347 -2.29 9.17 4.20
CA ARG A 347 -3.59 8.92 4.78
C ARG A 347 -3.79 7.48 5.25
N SER A 348 -4.25 7.30 6.49
CA SER A 348 -4.67 6.00 7.02
C SER A 348 -3.62 4.88 6.84
N ASN A 349 -2.33 5.21 6.88
CA ASN A 349 -1.26 4.23 6.74
C ASN A 349 -0.94 3.60 8.11
N LEU A 350 -0.61 2.32 8.12
CA LEU A 350 -0.01 1.66 9.27
C LEU A 350 1.49 1.49 9.05
N ILE A 351 2.30 2.20 9.83
CA ILE A 351 3.76 2.18 9.69
C ILE A 351 4.37 1.73 11.01
N SER A 352 5.13 0.63 11.01
CA SER A 352 5.71 0.12 12.25
C SER A 352 7.03 -0.62 12.14
N TYR A 353 7.81 -0.58 13.22
CA TYR A 353 9.11 -1.27 13.29
C TYR A 353 10.09 -0.81 12.20
N CYS A 354 9.97 0.43 11.73
CA CYS A 354 10.92 1.03 10.81
C CYS A 354 12.01 1.79 11.57
N GLY A 355 13.09 2.18 10.91
CA GLY A 355 14.05 3.15 11.45
C GLY A 355 13.36 4.48 11.82
N ILE A 356 12.69 5.09 10.85
CA ILE A 356 11.78 6.23 11.03
C ILE A 356 10.41 5.82 10.47
N GLY A 357 9.30 6.25 11.03
CA GLY A 357 8.00 5.98 10.42
C GLY A 357 7.80 6.77 9.13
N VAL A 358 7.65 8.09 9.27
CA VAL A 358 7.54 9.05 8.15
C VAL A 358 8.66 10.09 8.27
N ASP A 359 9.38 10.31 7.18
CA ASP A 359 10.55 11.21 7.12
C ASP A 359 10.35 12.22 5.98
N VAL A 360 10.24 13.51 6.32
CA VAL A 360 9.95 14.60 5.38
C VAL A 360 11.08 15.62 5.47
N GLU A 361 11.90 15.70 4.42
CA GLU A 361 12.93 16.72 4.25
C GLU A 361 12.46 17.77 3.22
N ILE A 362 12.22 19.01 3.68
CA ILE A 362 11.72 20.11 2.84
C ILE A 362 12.85 21.09 2.50
N GLY A 363 13.20 21.22 1.22
CA GLY A 363 14.22 22.16 0.76
C GLY A 363 13.81 23.63 0.93
N ALA A 364 14.78 24.53 1.12
CA ALA A 364 14.55 25.92 1.55
C ALA A 364 13.59 26.78 0.69
N GLY A 365 13.43 26.48 -0.59
CA GLY A 365 12.52 27.19 -1.51
C GLY A 365 11.40 26.31 -2.06
N ALA A 366 11.10 25.18 -1.42
CA ALA A 366 9.88 24.44 -1.73
C ALA A 366 8.64 25.21 -1.22
N THR A 367 7.60 25.30 -2.03
CA THR A 367 6.28 25.86 -1.66
C THR A 367 5.24 24.79 -1.90
N GLY A 368 4.22 24.70 -1.04
CA GLY A 368 3.22 23.64 -1.14
C GLY A 368 2.66 23.19 0.19
N THR A 369 2.22 21.94 0.28
CA THR A 369 1.63 21.37 1.49
C THR A 369 2.12 19.94 1.68
N VAL A 370 2.51 19.64 2.91
CA VAL A 370 2.70 18.26 3.38
C VAL A 370 1.63 17.99 4.42
N ALA A 371 0.87 16.90 4.27
CA ALA A 371 -0.18 16.53 5.18
C ALA A 371 -0.13 15.03 5.51
N SER A 372 -0.28 14.71 6.79
CA SER A 372 -0.53 13.37 7.31
C SER A 372 -1.90 13.35 7.98
N HIS A 373 -2.72 12.36 7.67
CA HIS A 373 -4.10 12.26 8.15
C HIS A 373 -4.50 10.83 8.50
N GLY A 374 -4.81 10.54 9.77
CA GLY A 374 -5.27 9.18 10.13
C GLY A 374 -4.15 8.14 10.17
N ASP A 375 -2.87 8.56 10.10
CA ASP A 375 -1.77 7.60 10.05
C ASP A 375 -1.49 7.02 11.45
N VAL A 376 -1.28 5.71 11.52
CA VAL A 376 -0.85 4.99 12.72
C VAL A 376 0.61 4.62 12.58
N VAL A 377 1.48 5.39 13.22
CA VAL A 377 2.94 5.30 13.10
C VAL A 377 3.53 4.91 14.44
N ARG A 378 4.00 3.65 14.57
CA ARG A 378 4.40 3.14 15.87
C ARG A 378 5.59 2.20 15.94
N ASN A 379 6.22 2.12 17.11
CA ASN A 379 7.33 1.20 17.39
C ASN A 379 8.51 1.36 16.41
N ASN A 380 8.80 2.58 15.97
CA ASN A 380 9.93 2.87 15.09
C ASN A 380 11.18 3.19 15.92
N ILE A 381 12.36 2.87 15.39
CA ILE A 381 13.61 2.89 16.13
C ILE A 381 14.00 4.32 16.57
N VAL A 382 13.83 5.30 15.68
CA VAL A 382 14.32 6.68 15.86
C VAL A 382 13.17 7.64 16.11
N ALA A 383 12.23 7.74 15.18
CA ALA A 383 11.09 8.63 15.30
C ALA A 383 9.85 8.03 14.64
N ALA A 384 8.65 8.30 15.19
CA ALA A 384 7.43 8.01 14.46
C ALA A 384 7.35 8.94 13.23
N MET A 385 7.50 10.25 13.44
CA MET A 385 7.59 11.22 12.34
C MET A 385 8.78 12.16 12.51
N SER A 386 9.48 12.42 11.41
CA SER A 386 10.58 13.37 11.30
C SER A 386 10.23 14.38 10.21
N VAL A 387 10.21 15.66 10.57
CA VAL A 387 9.98 16.78 9.67
C VAL A 387 11.17 17.71 9.77
N VAL A 388 11.98 17.79 8.72
CA VAL A 388 13.15 18.68 8.66
C VAL A 388 12.96 19.60 7.47
N GLY A 389 12.37 20.78 7.70
CA GLY A 389 12.03 21.70 6.63
C GLY A 389 12.77 23.02 6.73
N GLN A 390 13.42 23.46 5.67
CA GLN A 390 14.09 24.77 5.60
C GLN A 390 13.22 25.86 4.97
N SER A 391 11.98 25.53 4.57
CA SER A 391 11.07 26.44 3.88
C SER A 391 9.94 26.94 4.78
N ARG A 392 9.79 28.26 4.90
CA ARG A 392 8.67 28.88 5.62
C ARG A 392 7.33 28.81 4.88
N THR A 393 7.35 28.41 3.61
CA THR A 393 6.20 28.48 2.69
C THR A 393 5.62 27.10 2.34
N CYS A 394 6.09 26.05 2.99
CA CYS A 394 5.56 24.70 2.86
C CYS A 394 5.14 24.20 4.26
N PRO A 395 3.94 24.55 4.74
CA PRO A 395 3.44 24.07 6.02
C PRO A 395 3.27 22.55 6.02
N VAL A 396 3.51 21.96 7.19
CA VAL A 396 3.26 20.55 7.48
C VAL A 396 2.05 20.44 8.40
N THR A 397 1.05 19.64 8.03
CA THR A 397 -0.14 19.37 8.86
C THR A 397 -0.18 17.90 9.23
N ILE A 398 -0.36 17.58 10.50
CA ILE A 398 -0.54 16.22 11.00
C ILE A 398 -1.90 16.21 11.72
N SER A 399 -2.82 15.36 11.29
CA SER A 399 -4.20 15.38 11.77
C SER A 399 -4.71 13.96 12.02
N ASN A 400 -5.50 13.73 13.07
CA ASN A 400 -6.09 12.42 13.34
C ASN A 400 -5.06 11.27 13.42
N SER A 401 -3.80 11.55 13.77
CA SER A 401 -2.72 10.55 13.67
C SER A 401 -2.32 10.01 15.05
N ILE A 402 -1.84 8.76 15.07
CA ILE A 402 -1.26 8.12 16.26
C ILE A 402 0.24 7.96 16.03
N LEU A 403 1.06 8.65 16.82
CA LEU A 403 2.52 8.60 16.78
C LEU A 403 3.05 8.00 18.09
N ALA A 404 3.31 6.70 18.13
CA ALA A 404 3.50 6.03 19.43
C ALA A 404 4.62 4.99 19.51
N GLY A 405 5.12 4.71 20.71
CA GLY A 405 6.08 3.62 20.95
C GLY A 405 7.43 3.76 20.23
N SER A 406 7.68 4.90 19.58
CA SER A 406 8.92 5.19 18.85
C SER A 406 9.86 6.01 19.73
N HIS A 407 11.17 5.99 19.52
CA HIS A 407 12.10 6.70 20.41
C HIS A 407 11.73 8.19 20.58
N THR A 408 11.43 8.87 19.48
CA THR A 408 10.75 10.17 19.45
C THR A 408 9.37 10.03 18.79
N GLY A 409 8.36 10.76 19.26
CA GLY A 409 7.06 10.84 18.59
C GLY A 409 7.17 11.65 17.30
N LEU A 410 7.22 12.96 17.45
CA LEU A 410 7.48 13.90 16.37
C LEU A 410 8.81 14.62 16.61
N HIS A 411 9.76 14.39 15.71
CA HIS A 411 10.93 15.26 15.56
C HIS A 411 10.60 16.31 14.52
N ALA A 412 10.67 17.58 14.90
CA ALA A 412 10.34 18.64 13.97
C ALA A 412 11.39 19.76 14.06
N GLY A 413 12.20 19.85 13.00
CA GLY A 413 13.34 20.72 12.86
C GLY A 413 13.27 21.66 11.65
N GLY A 414 14.01 22.77 11.75
CA GLY A 414 14.14 23.77 10.69
C GLY A 414 13.24 24.99 10.88
N THR A 415 12.57 25.44 9.82
CA THR A 415 11.78 26.67 9.72
C THR A 415 10.38 26.47 9.14
N SER A 416 10.03 25.27 8.67
CA SER A 416 8.69 24.96 8.16
C SER A 416 7.67 24.93 9.31
N PRO A 417 6.59 25.74 9.25
CA PRO A 417 5.53 25.69 10.25
C PRO A 417 4.90 24.31 10.28
N THR A 418 4.77 23.73 11.47
CA THR A 418 4.14 22.42 11.67
C THR A 418 2.87 22.59 12.52
N HIS A 419 1.72 22.18 12.00
CA HIS A 419 0.46 22.11 12.72
C HIS A 419 0.13 20.66 13.03
N VAL A 420 -0.08 20.33 14.30
CA VAL A 420 -0.52 19.01 14.75
C VAL A 420 -1.88 19.20 15.38
N GLU A 421 -2.89 18.55 14.82
CA GLU A 421 -4.25 18.61 15.33
C GLU A 421 -4.81 17.22 15.60
N PHE A 422 -5.68 17.09 16.59
CA PHE A 422 -6.48 15.88 16.77
C PHE A 422 -5.65 14.59 16.79
N SER A 423 -4.47 14.62 17.41
CA SER A 423 -3.47 13.53 17.29
C SER A 423 -3.01 13.05 18.66
N THR A 424 -2.68 11.76 18.75
CA THR A 424 -2.15 11.13 19.96
C THR A 424 -0.68 10.81 19.79
N ILE A 425 0.18 11.36 20.65
CA ILE A 425 1.62 11.10 20.66
C ILE A 425 1.99 10.48 22.02
N ALA A 426 2.38 9.21 22.03
CA ALA A 426 2.43 8.44 23.28
C ALA A 426 3.59 7.45 23.37
N ASP A 427 3.97 7.07 24.59
CA ASP A 427 4.97 6.02 24.88
C ASP A 427 6.29 6.23 24.12
N CYS A 428 6.77 7.47 24.03
CA CYS A 428 8.03 7.79 23.36
C CYS A 428 9.17 7.87 24.38
N PRO A 429 10.12 6.90 24.42
CA PRO A 429 11.14 6.83 25.47
C PRO A 429 12.01 8.07 25.65
N ALA A 430 12.23 8.86 24.60
CA ALA A 430 12.91 10.15 24.72
C ALA A 430 11.87 11.27 24.88
N TYR A 431 11.20 11.66 23.81
CA TYR A 431 10.23 12.75 23.84
C TYR A 431 9.08 12.48 22.87
N PRO A 432 7.82 12.67 23.28
CA PRO A 432 6.71 12.86 22.36
C PRO A 432 7.01 13.94 21.31
N LEU A 433 7.56 15.08 21.73
CA LEU A 433 7.90 16.20 20.85
C LEU A 433 9.36 16.63 21.03
N ASN A 434 10.13 16.57 19.95
CA ASN A 434 11.49 17.11 19.89
C ASN A 434 11.55 18.25 18.87
N LEU A 435 11.63 19.49 19.37
CA LEU A 435 11.43 20.70 18.60
C LEU A 435 12.74 21.47 18.42
N GLY A 436 13.09 21.74 17.15
CA GLY A 436 14.17 22.64 16.78
C GLY A 436 13.76 24.13 16.86
N SER A 437 14.27 24.94 15.93
CA SER A 437 13.96 26.38 15.81
C SER A 437 12.61 26.70 15.16
N GLN A 438 11.78 25.69 14.91
CA GLN A 438 10.56 25.84 14.13
C GLN A 438 9.35 26.27 14.97
N SER A 439 8.36 26.85 14.29
CA SER A 439 7.04 27.12 14.88
C SER A 439 6.21 25.84 14.83
N VAL A 440 5.71 25.40 15.99
CA VAL A 440 4.81 24.26 16.12
C VAL A 440 3.53 24.71 16.78
N THR A 441 2.40 24.34 16.20
CA THR A 441 1.08 24.52 16.82
C THR A 441 0.49 23.15 17.12
N LEU A 442 0.09 22.95 18.37
CA LEU A 442 -0.68 21.78 18.82
C LEU A 442 -2.12 22.20 19.11
N ASP A 443 -3.07 21.46 18.56
CA ASP A 443 -4.50 21.69 18.71
C ASP A 443 -5.21 20.35 18.98
N HIS A 444 -6.05 20.25 20.01
CA HIS A 444 -6.79 19.01 20.30
C HIS A 444 -5.92 17.74 20.41
N CYS A 445 -4.72 17.84 20.97
CA CYS A 445 -3.76 16.73 21.02
C CYS A 445 -3.78 15.98 22.37
N VAL A 446 -3.31 14.73 22.35
CA VAL A 446 -2.91 13.99 23.57
C VAL A 446 -1.41 13.73 23.50
N LEU A 447 -0.68 14.13 24.54
CA LEU A 447 0.73 13.80 24.74
C LEU A 447 0.86 12.92 25.97
N ASP A 448 1.37 11.70 25.80
CA ASP A 448 1.56 10.78 26.91
C ASP A 448 2.99 10.26 27.01
N ASN A 449 3.73 10.70 28.02
CA ASN A 449 5.00 10.09 28.41
C ASN A 449 5.11 10.04 29.94
N PRO A 450 5.09 8.85 30.56
CA PRO A 450 5.20 8.76 32.02
C PRO A 450 6.62 9.01 32.56
N TYR A 451 7.65 9.05 31.70
CA TYR A 451 9.04 9.02 32.14
C TYR A 451 9.80 10.34 31.97
N LEU A 452 9.44 11.15 30.97
CA LEU A 452 10.14 12.39 30.63
C LEU A 452 9.15 13.49 30.26
N PRO A 453 9.56 14.78 30.34
CA PRO A 453 8.76 15.88 29.82
C PRO A 453 8.32 15.60 28.38
N GLU A 454 7.07 15.96 28.04
CA GLU A 454 6.56 15.64 26.69
C GLU A 454 7.23 16.44 25.58
N VAL A 455 7.87 17.57 25.91
CA VAL A 455 8.50 18.49 24.96
C VAL A 455 9.96 18.73 25.32
N SER A 456 10.82 18.63 24.32
CA SER A 456 12.20 19.12 24.36
C SER A 456 12.41 20.21 23.31
N GLY A 457 12.88 21.39 23.72
CA GLY A 457 13.21 22.52 22.84
C GLY A 457 12.03 23.44 22.48
N GLY A 458 12.18 24.21 21.39
CA GLY A 458 11.13 25.01 20.75
C GLY A 458 10.78 26.37 21.39
N ALA A 459 11.33 27.47 20.85
CA ALA A 459 10.88 28.84 21.21
C ALA A 459 9.55 29.26 20.56
N GLY A 460 9.03 28.45 19.61
CA GLY A 460 7.85 28.76 18.80
C GLY A 460 6.69 27.77 18.99
N LEU A 461 6.56 27.17 20.17
CA LEU A 461 5.47 26.24 20.47
C LEU A 461 4.20 27.00 20.89
N SER A 462 3.10 26.81 20.17
CA SER A 462 1.75 27.25 20.53
C SER A 462 0.89 26.03 20.83
N VAL A 463 0.22 26.00 21.98
CA VAL A 463 -0.55 24.84 22.44
C VAL A 463 -1.93 25.29 22.88
N ARG A 464 -2.97 24.63 22.38
CA ARG A 464 -4.35 24.77 22.86
C ARG A 464 -5.05 23.41 22.85
N TYR A 465 -6.06 23.25 23.70
CA TYR A 465 -6.84 22.03 23.84
C TYR A 465 -5.98 20.76 23.87
N THR A 466 -4.89 20.75 24.63
CA THR A 466 -3.98 19.59 24.68
C THR A 466 -4.00 18.93 26.05
N CYS A 467 -4.15 17.61 26.06
CA CYS A 467 -4.06 16.74 27.24
C CYS A 467 -2.61 16.27 27.38
N SER A 468 -1.94 16.57 28.48
CA SER A 468 -0.56 16.12 28.75
C SER A 468 -0.44 15.51 30.14
N ARG A 469 0.41 14.50 30.31
CA ARG A 469 0.61 13.81 31.59
C ARG A 469 1.60 14.53 32.52
N THR A 470 2.63 15.18 31.97
CA THR A 470 3.78 15.67 32.73
C THR A 470 4.08 17.16 32.54
N THR A 471 3.64 17.77 31.44
CA THR A 471 3.95 19.17 31.09
C THR A 471 2.69 20.03 31.15
N GLN A 472 2.64 21.01 32.04
CA GLN A 472 1.57 22.02 32.02
C GLN A 472 1.83 23.02 30.88
N PHE A 473 0.93 23.08 29.91
CA PHE A 473 0.96 24.12 28.88
C PHE A 473 0.10 25.33 29.26
N VAL A 474 0.60 26.51 28.93
CA VAL A 474 -0.20 27.75 28.99
C VAL A 474 -1.03 27.85 27.73
N GLY A 475 -2.28 28.28 27.85
CA GLY A 475 -3.20 28.43 26.72
C GLY A 475 -4.60 27.93 27.04
N THR A 476 -5.53 28.17 26.13
CA THR A 476 -6.93 27.77 26.28
C THR A 476 -7.07 26.25 26.20
N GLY A 477 -7.82 25.67 27.13
CA GLY A 477 -8.24 24.25 27.07
C GLY A 477 -7.13 23.23 27.31
N ASN A 478 -5.91 23.64 27.65
CA ASN A 478 -4.83 22.71 27.99
C ASN A 478 -5.03 22.14 29.40
N MET A 479 -4.74 20.85 29.56
CA MET A 479 -4.86 20.17 30.85
C MET A 479 -3.65 19.30 31.15
N LEU A 480 -3.23 19.29 32.42
CA LEU A 480 -2.23 18.38 32.97
C LEU A 480 -2.95 17.25 33.70
N ALA A 481 -3.15 16.12 33.03
CA ALA A 481 -3.84 14.95 33.56
C ALA A 481 -3.40 13.66 32.86
N ASP A 482 -3.54 12.52 33.54
CA ASP A 482 -3.28 11.22 32.93
C ASP A 482 -4.33 10.94 31.84
N PRO A 483 -3.96 10.79 30.55
CA PRO A 483 -4.92 10.55 29.48
C PRO A 483 -5.57 9.17 29.52
N GLN A 484 -5.13 8.27 30.40
CA GLN A 484 -5.66 6.92 30.58
C GLN A 484 -5.72 6.13 29.27
N LEU A 485 -4.65 6.21 28.48
CA LEU A 485 -4.58 5.53 27.19
C LEU A 485 -4.64 4.00 27.33
N VAL A 486 -5.55 3.37 26.58
CA VAL A 486 -5.67 1.93 26.48
C VAL A 486 -4.74 1.42 25.38
N ARG A 487 -3.67 0.75 25.81
CA ARG A 487 -2.64 0.17 24.93
C ARG A 487 -3.09 -1.20 24.38
N PRO A 488 -2.57 -1.66 23.22
CA PRO A 488 -1.57 -1.01 22.34
C PRO A 488 -2.16 -0.09 21.27
N TYR A 489 -3.43 0.28 21.40
CA TYR A 489 -4.19 1.01 20.37
C TYR A 489 -4.22 2.51 20.60
N TYR A 490 -3.83 2.97 21.80
CA TYR A 490 -3.73 4.40 22.14
C TYR A 490 -5.06 5.15 22.07
N LYS A 491 -6.15 4.43 22.40
CA LYS A 491 -7.49 5.02 22.62
C LYS A 491 -7.64 5.58 24.02
N LEU A 492 -8.56 6.50 24.22
CA LEU A 492 -8.92 6.97 25.55
C LEU A 492 -9.67 5.88 26.34
N GLY A 493 -9.26 5.66 27.58
CA GLY A 493 -10.00 4.79 28.50
C GLY A 493 -11.30 5.44 28.96
N ALA A 494 -12.28 4.64 29.40
CA ALA A 494 -13.61 5.12 29.80
C ALA A 494 -13.63 6.17 30.93
N GLY A 495 -12.55 6.27 31.73
CA GLY A 495 -12.40 7.28 32.78
C GLY A 495 -11.47 8.43 32.39
N SER A 496 -11.09 8.54 31.12
CA SER A 496 -10.09 9.50 30.67
C SER A 496 -10.59 10.93 30.86
N PRO A 497 -9.77 11.83 31.44
CA PRO A 497 -10.09 13.25 31.54
C PRO A 497 -10.06 13.96 30.18
N CYS A 498 -9.53 13.30 29.14
CA CYS A 498 -9.45 13.87 27.80
C CYS A 498 -10.75 13.69 26.98
N ILE A 499 -11.72 12.94 27.50
CA ILE A 499 -13.06 12.79 26.89
C ILE A 499 -13.86 14.08 27.08
N ASP A 500 -14.52 14.55 26.02
CA ASP A 500 -15.31 15.79 25.96
C ASP A 500 -14.54 17.04 26.43
N ALA A 501 -13.21 17.03 26.32
CA ALA A 501 -12.36 18.08 26.86
C ALA A 501 -11.94 19.15 25.83
N GLY A 502 -12.25 18.93 24.55
CA GLY A 502 -11.90 19.83 23.46
C GLY A 502 -12.77 21.06 23.31
N ASP A 503 -12.47 21.80 22.25
CA ASP A 503 -13.27 22.95 21.80
C ASP A 503 -14.65 22.48 21.31
N PRO A 504 -15.77 22.97 21.88
CA PRO A 504 -17.11 22.66 21.37
C PRO A 504 -17.37 23.22 19.97
N ALA A 505 -16.59 24.20 19.52
CA ALA A 505 -16.67 24.79 18.19
C ALA A 505 -15.69 24.15 17.19
N ALA A 506 -14.93 23.13 17.61
CA ALA A 506 -14.06 22.38 16.72
C ALA A 506 -14.83 21.88 15.50
N THR A 507 -14.29 22.17 14.31
CA THR A 507 -14.84 21.68 13.05
C THR A 507 -13.92 20.60 12.52
N GLY A 508 -14.50 19.44 12.20
CA GLY A 508 -13.78 18.27 11.71
C GLY A 508 -14.80 17.22 11.33
N THR A 509 -14.57 16.48 10.24
CA THR A 509 -15.57 15.52 9.76
C THR A 509 -15.53 14.24 10.57
N THR A 510 -14.33 13.69 10.80
CA THR A 510 -14.16 12.38 11.42
C THR A 510 -12.82 12.23 12.16
N ASP A 511 -12.75 11.33 13.13
CA ASP A 511 -11.55 10.87 13.82
C ASP A 511 -10.74 9.87 12.97
N TYR A 512 -9.71 9.23 13.55
CA TYR A 512 -8.87 8.27 12.82
C TYR A 512 -9.58 6.96 12.43
N GLU A 513 -10.72 6.65 13.06
CA GLU A 513 -11.55 5.46 12.76
C GLU A 513 -12.78 5.79 11.91
N GLY A 514 -12.96 7.06 11.54
CA GLY A 514 -14.10 7.50 10.74
C GLY A 514 -15.33 7.90 11.57
N HIS A 515 -15.24 8.00 12.90
CA HIS A 515 -16.33 8.50 13.74
C HIS A 515 -16.43 10.02 13.66
N VAL A 516 -17.64 10.56 13.71
CA VAL A 516 -17.85 12.02 13.72
C VAL A 516 -17.22 12.62 14.98
N ARG A 517 -16.39 13.65 14.82
CA ARG A 517 -15.64 14.28 15.92
C ARG A 517 -16.50 14.92 17.00
N VAL A 518 -17.68 15.47 16.67
CA VAL A 518 -18.58 16.01 17.69
C VAL A 518 -19.64 14.95 17.98
N PHE A 519 -19.33 14.00 18.87
CA PHE A 519 -20.27 12.96 19.28
C PHE A 519 -20.87 13.22 20.68
N GLY A 520 -20.30 14.14 21.45
CA GLY A 520 -20.80 14.60 22.75
C GLY A 520 -21.09 16.11 22.80
N PRO A 521 -21.11 16.71 23.99
CA PRO A 521 -21.13 18.16 24.14
C PRO A 521 -19.89 18.86 23.57
N ARG A 522 -18.77 18.14 23.46
CA ARG A 522 -17.47 18.60 22.95
C ARG A 522 -16.82 17.49 22.12
N VAL A 523 -15.68 17.80 21.51
CA VAL A 523 -14.80 16.79 20.90
C VAL A 523 -13.85 16.22 21.95
N ASP A 524 -13.44 14.98 21.79
CA ASP A 524 -12.35 14.40 22.58
C ASP A 524 -11.00 14.97 22.15
N LEU A 525 -10.03 14.96 23.08
CA LEU A 525 -8.65 15.28 22.75
C LEU A 525 -7.95 14.04 22.21
N GLY A 526 -7.12 14.21 21.18
CA GLY A 526 -6.31 13.14 20.59
C GLY A 526 -6.92 12.55 19.31
N ALA A 527 -6.40 11.39 18.90
CA ALA A 527 -6.71 10.77 17.62
C ALA A 527 -8.12 10.16 17.51
N ASP A 528 -8.71 9.76 18.65
CA ASP A 528 -9.93 8.93 18.74
C ASP A 528 -11.07 9.72 19.40
N GLU A 529 -12.30 9.47 18.98
CA GLU A 529 -13.52 9.93 19.65
C GLU A 529 -14.19 8.76 20.40
N VAL A 530 -14.34 8.90 21.71
CA VAL A 530 -15.06 7.94 22.56
C VAL A 530 -16.55 8.19 22.40
N LEU A 531 -17.27 7.19 21.89
CA LEU A 531 -18.71 7.28 21.72
C LEU A 531 -19.45 7.07 23.07
N PRO A 532 -20.09 8.09 23.68
CA PRO A 532 -20.93 7.97 24.86
C PRO A 532 -21.97 6.84 24.76
N GLY A 533 -22.08 6.10 25.86
CA GLY A 533 -23.01 4.98 25.96
C GLY A 533 -22.57 3.74 25.19
N THR A 534 -21.40 3.75 24.56
CA THR A 534 -20.81 2.57 23.99
C THR A 534 -19.74 2.03 24.93
N GLY A 535 -20.01 0.93 25.61
CA GLY A 535 -18.99 0.20 26.36
C GLY A 535 -17.99 -0.50 25.43
N TRP A 536 -17.60 0.09 24.30
CA TRP A 536 -16.75 -0.55 23.30
C TRP A 536 -15.36 -0.79 23.87
N ARG A 537 -15.08 -2.06 24.19
CA ARG A 537 -13.74 -2.61 24.02
C ARG A 537 -13.54 -2.89 22.52
N PHE A 538 -12.30 -2.78 22.06
CA PHE A 538 -11.84 -2.71 20.66
C PHE A 538 -12.63 -3.55 19.62
N GLY A 539 -12.82 -3.00 18.39
CA GLY A 539 -13.24 -3.76 17.19
C GLY A 539 -14.65 -3.49 16.62
N ALA A 540 -15.50 -2.76 17.33
CA ALA A 540 -16.83 -2.28 16.90
C ALA A 540 -16.86 -1.02 15.99
N PRO A 541 -17.15 -1.08 14.68
CA PRO A 541 -17.98 0.04 14.15
C PRO A 541 -19.41 -0.27 13.56
N MET A 542 -20.32 0.67 13.90
CA MET A 542 -21.61 1.12 13.28
C MET A 542 -22.82 0.15 13.04
N PRO A 543 -23.98 0.67 12.57
CA PRO A 543 -25.23 1.00 13.28
C PRO A 543 -26.12 -0.19 13.73
N VAL A 544 -25.68 -1.43 13.48
CA VAL A 544 -26.43 -2.65 13.87
C VAL A 544 -25.94 -3.21 15.21
N ALA A 545 -24.90 -2.58 15.74
CA ALA A 545 -24.26 -2.95 16.97
C ALA A 545 -25.19 -2.58 18.16
N ARG A 546 -25.85 -3.57 18.77
CA ARG A 546 -26.71 -3.34 19.95
C ARG A 546 -25.87 -2.87 21.13
N ASN A 547 -26.32 -1.80 21.78
CA ASN A 547 -25.67 -1.28 22.97
C ASN A 547 -25.54 -2.38 24.07
N GLY A 548 -24.33 -2.57 24.59
CA GLY A 548 -24.00 -3.56 25.61
C GLY A 548 -23.72 -4.97 25.09
N PHE A 549 -23.66 -5.20 23.78
CA PHE A 549 -23.30 -6.49 23.19
C PHE A 549 -21.83 -6.48 22.72
N HIS A 550 -20.94 -7.07 23.52
CA HIS A 550 -19.49 -7.04 23.30
C HIS A 550 -18.91 -8.44 23.43
N PRO A 551 -18.95 -9.25 22.36
CA PRO A 551 -18.34 -10.56 22.44
C PRO A 551 -16.82 -10.41 22.57
N GLN A 552 -16.19 -11.19 23.44
CA GLN A 552 -14.74 -11.21 23.66
C GLN A 552 -14.15 -12.52 23.18
N MET A 553 -12.88 -12.50 22.79
CA MET A 553 -12.15 -13.69 22.40
C MET A 553 -11.13 -14.09 23.46
N GLY A 554 -11.00 -15.38 23.70
CA GLY A 554 -9.94 -15.96 24.50
C GLY A 554 -9.49 -17.30 23.96
N THR A 555 -8.50 -17.89 24.63
CA THR A 555 -8.01 -19.24 24.39
C THR A 555 -7.96 -19.99 25.71
N SER A 556 -8.25 -21.29 25.69
CA SER A 556 -8.14 -22.14 26.88
C SER A 556 -6.70 -22.59 27.18
N VAL A 557 -5.72 -22.21 26.34
CA VAL A 557 -4.31 -22.61 26.45
C VAL A 557 -3.37 -21.42 26.24
N GLY A 558 -2.33 -21.33 27.07
CA GLY A 558 -1.32 -20.25 27.02
C GLY A 558 -0.21 -20.44 25.98
N GLY A 559 -0.25 -21.50 25.18
CA GLY A 559 0.70 -21.80 24.12
C GLY A 559 0.12 -22.81 23.13
N VAL A 560 0.59 -22.79 21.88
CA VAL A 560 0.01 -23.57 20.78
C VAL A 560 1.06 -24.50 20.21
N ARG A 561 0.99 -25.80 20.53
CA ARG A 561 1.92 -26.80 19.99
C ARG A 561 1.40 -27.42 18.71
N ILE A 562 2.34 -27.80 17.84
CA ILE A 562 2.05 -28.61 16.66
C ILE A 562 1.35 -29.91 17.06
N GLY A 563 0.32 -30.29 16.29
CA GLY A 563 -0.46 -31.50 16.54
C GLY A 563 -1.45 -31.38 17.70
N GLN A 564 -1.53 -30.23 18.38
CA GLN A 564 -2.55 -29.97 19.41
C GLN A 564 -3.76 -29.25 18.84
N THR A 565 -4.86 -29.33 19.58
CA THR A 565 -6.07 -28.54 19.34
C THR A 565 -6.03 -27.28 20.18
N MET A 566 -6.13 -26.11 19.55
CA MET A 566 -6.36 -24.85 20.25
C MET A 566 -7.87 -24.61 20.31
N ASN A 567 -8.40 -24.38 21.52
CA ASN A 567 -9.78 -23.91 21.68
C ASN A 567 -9.77 -22.39 21.65
N SER A 568 -10.29 -21.82 20.56
CA SER A 568 -10.71 -20.43 20.57
C SER A 568 -12.08 -20.33 21.22
N VAL A 569 -12.22 -19.44 22.20
CA VAL A 569 -13.46 -19.26 22.96
C VAL A 569 -13.96 -17.84 22.72
N MET A 570 -15.21 -17.72 22.32
CA MET A 570 -15.95 -16.47 22.36
C MET A 570 -16.73 -16.40 23.67
N PHE A 571 -16.70 -15.27 24.35
CA PHE A 571 -17.54 -14.92 25.50
C PHE A 571 -18.47 -13.77 25.12
N GLY A 572 -19.52 -13.50 25.90
CA GLY A 572 -20.36 -12.32 25.70
C GLY A 572 -21.24 -12.35 24.43
N GLY A 573 -21.47 -13.52 23.84
CA GLY A 573 -22.33 -13.77 22.68
C GLY A 573 -23.85 -13.71 22.95
N VAL A 574 -24.26 -13.15 24.09
CA VAL A 574 -25.66 -12.84 24.43
C VAL A 574 -25.81 -11.32 24.52
N ASP A 575 -26.86 -10.78 23.88
CA ASP A 575 -27.13 -9.34 23.91
C ASP A 575 -27.68 -8.84 25.25
N SER A 576 -27.80 -7.53 25.40
CA SER A 576 -28.35 -6.89 26.61
C SER A 576 -29.82 -7.24 26.89
N ALA A 577 -30.55 -7.77 25.90
CA ALA A 577 -31.91 -8.30 26.05
C ALA A 577 -31.92 -9.81 26.33
N GLN A 578 -30.75 -10.40 26.66
CA GLN A 578 -30.53 -11.82 26.89
C GLN A 578 -30.88 -12.75 25.72
N ASN A 579 -30.95 -12.22 24.50
CA ASN A 579 -31.08 -13.06 23.31
C ASN A 579 -29.70 -13.60 22.94
N ALA A 580 -29.56 -14.92 22.96
CA ALA A 580 -28.37 -15.56 22.40
C ALA A 580 -28.25 -15.20 20.91
N SER A 581 -27.02 -14.97 20.48
CA SER A 581 -26.71 -14.79 19.06
C SER A 581 -27.15 -16.02 18.26
N LEU A 582 -27.55 -15.81 17.00
CA LEU A 582 -27.97 -16.88 16.07
C LEU A 582 -26.85 -17.91 15.86
N GLY A 583 -25.61 -17.45 15.93
CA GLY A 583 -24.42 -18.26 15.82
C GLY A 583 -23.19 -17.37 15.73
N ALA A 584 -22.01 -17.97 15.73
CA ALA A 584 -20.76 -17.27 15.49
C ALA A 584 -19.88 -18.05 14.52
N VAL A 585 -19.13 -17.34 13.70
CA VAL A 585 -18.13 -17.89 12.78
C VAL A 585 -16.77 -17.46 13.29
N LEU A 586 -15.85 -18.40 13.49
CA LEU A 586 -14.46 -18.07 13.74
C LEU A 586 -13.77 -17.84 12.40
N MET A 587 -13.16 -16.67 12.25
CA MET A 587 -12.31 -16.30 11.13
C MET A 587 -10.85 -16.52 11.52
N LEU A 588 -10.05 -17.05 10.59
CA LEU A 588 -8.60 -17.20 10.72
C LEU A 588 -7.92 -16.45 9.59
N GLY A 589 -6.83 -15.75 9.88
CA GLY A 589 -5.98 -15.05 8.91
C GLY A 589 -4.51 -15.30 9.15
N ALA A 590 -3.72 -15.18 8.09
CA ALA A 590 -2.27 -15.11 8.21
C ALA A 590 -1.90 -13.76 8.84
N SER A 591 -1.15 -13.76 9.95
CA SER A 591 -0.91 -12.53 10.74
C SER A 591 0.22 -11.64 10.21
N ASP A 592 0.67 -11.88 8.99
CA ASP A 592 1.94 -11.32 8.55
C ASP A 592 1.87 -9.79 8.38
N GLY A 593 0.70 -9.17 8.49
CA GLY A 593 0.54 -7.76 8.81
C GLY A 593 -0.89 -7.47 9.22
N LEU A 594 -1.07 -6.49 10.10
CA LEU A 594 -2.36 -5.87 10.38
C LEU A 594 -2.79 -5.13 9.10
N GLN A 595 -3.33 -5.86 8.12
CA GLN A 595 -4.17 -5.24 7.11
C GLN A 595 -5.52 -5.08 7.77
N PHE A 596 -5.80 -3.85 8.20
CA PHE A 596 -7.18 -3.41 8.35
C PHE A 596 -7.75 -3.37 6.94
N GLU A 597 -8.35 -4.47 6.50
CA GLU A 597 -9.29 -4.34 5.39
C GLU A 597 -10.52 -3.66 5.97
N ASP A 598 -10.76 -2.41 5.56
CA ASP A 598 -12.10 -1.85 5.61
C ASP A 598 -12.98 -2.80 4.78
N ILE A 599 -13.72 -3.68 5.45
CA ILE A 599 -14.81 -4.44 4.86
C ILE A 599 -16.00 -3.50 4.62
N ASP A 600 -15.77 -2.31 4.08
CA ASP A 600 -16.79 -1.31 3.80
C ASP A 600 -17.88 -1.84 2.85
N ALA A 601 -17.55 -2.83 2.02
CA ALA A 601 -18.52 -3.46 1.12
C ALA A 601 -19.56 -4.35 1.82
N VAL A 602 -19.28 -4.86 3.03
CA VAL A 602 -20.17 -5.79 3.75
C VAL A 602 -20.54 -5.31 5.16
N MET A 603 -19.63 -4.61 5.86
CA MET A 603 -19.80 -4.10 7.22
C MET A 603 -19.06 -2.74 7.35
N PRO A 604 -19.70 -1.61 7.02
CA PRO A 604 -19.09 -0.28 7.08
C PRO A 604 -18.57 0.02 8.47
N GLY A 605 -17.26 0.27 8.55
CA GLY A 605 -16.52 0.29 9.80
C GLY A 605 -16.65 -1.07 10.50
N GLY A 606 -15.96 -2.10 10.04
CA GLY A 606 -15.82 -3.37 10.72
C GLY A 606 -14.35 -3.69 10.72
N GLN A 607 -13.63 -3.53 11.83
CA GLN A 607 -12.19 -3.81 11.82
C GLN A 607 -11.96 -5.32 11.91
N LEU A 608 -11.80 -5.97 10.75
CA LEU A 608 -11.07 -7.23 10.71
C LEU A 608 -9.59 -6.94 10.90
N TYR A 609 -8.96 -7.63 11.86
CA TYR A 609 -7.53 -7.46 12.12
C TYR A 609 -6.63 -8.14 11.08
N PHE A 610 -7.21 -8.86 10.11
CA PHE A 610 -6.52 -9.66 9.11
C PHE A 610 -7.43 -10.00 7.91
N THR A 611 -6.82 -10.28 6.76
CA THR A 611 -7.51 -10.93 5.64
C THR A 611 -7.83 -12.38 6.01
N PRO A 612 -9.11 -12.76 6.08
CA PRO A 612 -9.48 -14.11 6.46
C PRO A 612 -9.10 -15.11 5.36
N ILE A 613 -8.30 -16.11 5.73
CA ILE A 613 -7.89 -17.23 4.87
C ILE A 613 -8.75 -18.47 5.09
N ALA A 614 -9.45 -18.54 6.23
CA ALA A 614 -10.33 -19.66 6.56
C ALA A 614 -11.45 -19.21 7.52
N PHE A 615 -12.56 -19.95 7.47
CA PHE A 615 -13.74 -19.75 8.30
C PHE A 615 -14.17 -21.09 8.86
N THR A 616 -14.66 -21.11 10.10
CA THR A 616 -15.44 -22.26 10.57
C THR A 616 -16.83 -22.26 9.94
N SER A 617 -17.53 -23.38 10.04
CA SER A 617 -18.99 -23.35 9.90
C SER A 617 -19.61 -22.43 10.96
N LEU A 618 -20.87 -22.05 10.77
CA LEU A 618 -21.62 -21.36 11.81
C LEU A 618 -21.71 -22.26 13.05
N LEU A 619 -21.19 -21.77 14.17
CA LEU A 619 -21.18 -22.48 15.44
C LEU A 619 -22.29 -21.91 16.36
N PRO A 620 -23.00 -22.75 17.11
CA PRO A 620 -24.03 -22.29 18.02
C PRO A 620 -23.42 -21.50 19.18
N VAL A 621 -24.05 -20.38 19.53
CA VAL A 621 -23.71 -19.63 20.74
C VAL A 621 -24.61 -20.12 21.86
N SER A 622 -24.02 -20.55 22.97
CA SER A 622 -24.78 -21.02 24.14
C SER A 622 -25.59 -19.90 24.78
N ASN A 623 -26.58 -20.27 25.61
CA ASN A 623 -27.41 -19.32 26.35
C ASN A 623 -26.62 -18.46 27.35
N THR A 624 -25.37 -18.83 27.68
CA THR A 624 -24.44 -18.02 28.48
C THR A 624 -23.54 -17.13 27.63
N GLY A 625 -23.77 -17.07 26.31
CA GLY A 625 -22.98 -16.27 25.37
C GLY A 625 -21.62 -16.85 25.05
N VAL A 626 -21.41 -18.15 25.29
CA VAL A 626 -20.14 -18.82 25.02
C VAL A 626 -20.23 -19.60 23.71
N CYS A 627 -19.23 -19.45 22.85
CA CYS A 627 -19.02 -20.27 21.66
C CYS A 627 -17.58 -20.79 21.65
N ILE A 628 -17.34 -22.02 21.19
CA ILE A 628 -16.01 -22.63 21.17
C ILE A 628 -15.73 -23.19 19.78
N ALA A 629 -14.66 -22.71 19.16
CA ALA A 629 -14.11 -23.27 17.94
C ALA A 629 -12.83 -24.03 18.26
N ARG A 630 -12.73 -25.26 17.75
CA ARG A 630 -11.56 -26.12 17.91
C ARG A 630 -10.71 -26.04 16.65
N ILE A 631 -9.54 -25.41 16.76
CA ILE A 631 -8.60 -25.27 15.66
C ILE A 631 -7.55 -26.38 15.80
N GLN A 632 -7.56 -27.33 14.87
CA GLN A 632 -6.52 -28.35 14.80
C GLN A 632 -5.26 -27.75 14.19
N ILE A 633 -4.16 -27.79 14.93
CA ILE A 633 -2.86 -27.32 14.44
C ILE A 633 -2.20 -28.48 13.68
N PRO A 634 -1.99 -28.37 12.35
CA PRO A 634 -1.43 -29.46 11.57
C PRO A 634 -0.08 -29.91 12.10
N MET A 635 0.23 -31.21 11.99
CA MET A 635 1.57 -31.75 12.24
C MET A 635 2.55 -31.40 11.11
N GLN A 636 2.72 -30.10 10.84
CA GLN A 636 3.60 -29.58 9.80
C GLN A 636 4.67 -28.69 10.44
N ASN A 637 5.91 -29.18 10.46
CA ASN A 637 7.05 -28.42 11.01
C ASN A 637 7.26 -27.07 10.32
N ALA A 638 6.82 -26.93 9.06
CA ALA A 638 6.87 -25.67 8.33
C ALA A 638 6.04 -24.54 8.98
N LEU A 639 5.09 -24.88 9.85
CA LEU A 639 4.25 -23.91 10.56
C LEU A 639 4.89 -23.42 11.87
N VAL A 640 5.96 -24.04 12.38
CA VAL A 640 6.64 -23.56 13.59
C VAL A 640 7.15 -22.14 13.35
N GLY A 641 6.79 -21.22 14.25
CA GLY A 641 7.13 -19.80 14.16
C GLY A 641 6.19 -19.00 13.26
N SER A 642 5.32 -19.64 12.48
CA SER A 642 4.26 -18.94 11.75
C SER A 642 3.24 -18.38 12.73
N THR A 643 2.86 -17.12 12.50
CA THR A 643 1.92 -16.42 13.37
C THR A 643 0.59 -16.23 12.64
N PHE A 644 -0.50 -16.53 13.33
CA PHE A 644 -1.87 -16.42 12.83
C PHE A 644 -2.67 -15.45 13.71
N ALA A 645 -3.72 -14.90 13.12
CA ALA A 645 -4.72 -14.12 13.82
C ALA A 645 -6.07 -14.80 13.68
N ALA A 646 -6.90 -14.67 14.71
CA ALA A 646 -8.24 -15.20 14.73
C ALA A 646 -9.19 -14.14 15.30
N GLN A 647 -10.43 -14.12 14.83
CA GLN A 647 -11.46 -13.19 15.30
C GLN A 647 -12.82 -13.86 15.08
N TRP A 648 -13.73 -13.70 16.03
CA TRP A 648 -15.09 -14.21 15.84
C TRP A 648 -15.94 -13.16 15.14
N LEU A 649 -16.83 -13.64 14.28
CA LEU A 649 -17.96 -12.90 13.71
C LEU A 649 -19.24 -13.47 14.32
N CYS A 650 -19.85 -12.73 15.22
CA CYS A 650 -21.07 -13.11 15.92
C CYS A 650 -22.30 -12.55 15.19
N LEU A 651 -23.26 -13.42 14.86
CA LEU A 651 -24.49 -13.06 14.15
C LEU A 651 -25.63 -12.86 15.14
N THR A 652 -26.22 -11.66 15.17
CA THR A 652 -27.31 -11.32 16.09
C THR A 652 -28.66 -11.27 15.35
N PRO A 653 -29.76 -11.71 16.01
CA PRO A 653 -31.08 -11.49 15.49
C PRO A 653 -31.44 -10.00 15.61
N GLY A 654 -31.52 -9.29 14.49
CA GLY A 654 -32.05 -7.91 14.47
C GLY A 654 -33.53 -7.90 14.09
N SER A 655 -34.26 -6.88 14.56
CA SER A 655 -35.70 -6.71 14.30
C SER A 655 -36.03 -6.35 12.85
N SER A 656 -35.03 -5.95 12.05
CA SER A 656 -35.20 -5.54 10.65
C SER A 656 -34.06 -5.97 9.70
N ALA A 657 -32.94 -6.45 10.23
CA ALA A 657 -31.81 -7.01 9.47
C ALA A 657 -30.95 -7.91 10.38
N LEU A 658 -30.24 -8.88 9.80
CA LEU A 658 -29.28 -9.70 10.53
C LEU A 658 -28.11 -8.80 10.97
N GLY A 659 -27.85 -8.74 12.27
CA GLY A 659 -26.73 -7.97 12.82
C GLY A 659 -25.47 -8.83 12.85
N ALA A 660 -24.31 -8.19 12.77
CA ALA A 660 -23.01 -8.84 12.85
C ALA A 660 -22.09 -8.02 13.74
N MET A 661 -21.31 -8.68 14.58
CA MET A 661 -20.34 -8.07 15.49
C MET A 661 -19.05 -8.89 15.45
N VAL A 662 -17.90 -8.24 15.50
CA VAL A 662 -16.63 -8.93 15.62
C VAL A 662 -16.08 -8.85 17.04
N THR A 663 -15.38 -9.88 17.50
CA THR A 663 -14.65 -9.83 18.79
C THR A 663 -13.35 -9.03 18.67
N ASP A 664 -12.64 -8.87 19.79
CA ASP A 664 -11.18 -8.65 19.76
C ASP A 664 -10.46 -9.74 18.93
N GLY A 665 -9.25 -9.45 18.47
CA GLY A 665 -8.40 -10.40 17.73
C GLY A 665 -7.50 -11.23 18.65
N LEU A 666 -7.43 -12.54 18.45
CA LEU A 666 -6.47 -13.45 19.06
C LEU A 666 -5.29 -13.67 18.11
N ARG A 667 -4.08 -13.27 18.53
CA ARG A 667 -2.85 -13.60 17.81
C ARG A 667 -2.16 -14.80 18.48
N PHE A 668 -1.71 -15.76 17.69
CA PHE A 668 -0.99 -16.93 18.19
C PHE A 668 0.11 -17.37 17.23
N THR A 669 1.24 -17.80 17.79
CA THR A 669 2.39 -18.33 17.04
C THR A 669 2.46 -19.82 17.29
N ILE A 670 2.56 -20.62 16.23
CA ILE A 670 2.66 -22.07 16.38
C ILE A 670 4.06 -22.43 16.88
N GLY A 671 4.15 -23.20 17.97
CA GLY A 671 5.40 -23.65 18.58
C GLY A 671 6.00 -22.73 19.63
N GLN A 672 5.32 -21.64 19.99
CA GLN A 672 5.59 -20.80 21.18
C GLN A 672 4.49 -21.00 22.22
#